data_AF-A0A8J2VX61-F1
#
_entry.id   AF-A0A8J2VX61-F1
#
_cell.length_a   1.000
_cell.length_b   1.000
_cell.length_c   1.000
_cell.angle_alpha   90.00
_cell.angle_beta   90.00
_cell.angle_gamma   90.00
#
_symmetry.space_group_name_H-M   'P 1'
#
loop_
_entity.id
_entity.type
_entity.pdbx_description
1 polymer ?
#
loop_
_entity_poly.entity_id
_entity_poly.type
_entity_poly.pdbx_seq_one_letter_code
_entity_poly.pdbx_strand_id
1 'polypeptide(L)'
;MKPVLILINIKLIIVLTTTSELVDKAVSIANEVYEPDLLTIVAWWNNDHEHANKFLLKYLGAVATIKLQQPHEGHRKTFKFQQAVVFASNPPEFDDFFSLASNITLEAILVILVIVDKSSAVDLIDYSKIALQRSVQDIAIVSLKFDGTVLVSSINPYGSSVCGDYTPREVTIPQSIIFKENKYNNFHGCPVRVSIFEFLPYVQLIKENNQVITVAGIDGNFANLIITTLNATMTIVSDDGEAGEYVDGEPQDYFASQYWNMTCKMEVFSTIVFLFMITQFTKSSELIEKAASIANDIYQPHLPTNVAWWNNEHEHVNEFLLKYLGAVTVLRVKNCRESCLELFKVKQTVLFADNPKEFQNFLSISNNYTFEAILVILVINENPGSDVKEYTKIASKKDVEDILIVSLNFDDTIAVSTVIPYGSGICGDYTPREITTSERNYFKQNKFKNFYGCPIRVTALELVPYVKVTKENDTVINLNGLDADFVKLVIESLNATLKIVSASDHGDLGYYINGTATGKFGDLYYNVADMVVPALILTTRRYPAAQVTYVHRPTRIILCLPKQEEIYKLVKVLLPFYNWLTPMVIAVATCIYLTIKFVKIFGQRGYKVPRRTAFGIFSLFFGQFYNVNSKYWYINTMLILWVWFCMVFRISYEGRLVEGLHHVILEPPVETIDEAINVVKEARIHPTFMEFYRNTSVEKKLVDITVPELETTFFAIASGEKYLLAIDMEQARVYKKTVQILEKQIVDIPANIYLRPRWPAAKLAIKEFK
;
A
#
# COMPACT_ATOMS: atom_id res chain seq x y z
N MET A 1 21.05 18.28 -18.71
CA MET A 1 21.63 17.28 -17.79
C MET A 1 20.61 16.88 -16.74
N LYS A 2 20.42 15.58 -16.50
CA LYS A 2 19.56 15.06 -15.41
C LYS A 2 20.45 14.68 -14.21
N PRO A 3 20.06 14.97 -12.96
CA PRO A 3 20.89 14.72 -11.79
C PRO A 3 20.97 13.24 -11.44
N VAL A 4 22.07 12.91 -10.75
CA VAL A 4 22.45 11.60 -10.21
C VAL A 4 21.40 11.11 -9.20
N LEU A 5 20.90 9.88 -9.39
CA LEU A 5 19.89 9.23 -8.56
C LEU A 5 20.58 8.36 -7.47
N ILE A 6 20.07 8.45 -6.24
CA ILE A 6 20.50 7.69 -5.06
C ILE A 6 19.98 6.23 -5.15
N LEU A 7 20.83 5.28 -4.74
CA LEU A 7 20.63 3.82 -4.72
C LEU A 7 19.35 3.37 -3.98
N ILE A 8 18.46 2.67 -4.68
CA ILE A 8 17.34 1.90 -4.10
C ILE A 8 17.23 0.56 -4.86
N ASN A 9 17.26 -0.56 -4.11
CA ASN A 9 17.19 -1.95 -4.59
C ASN A 9 15.78 -2.33 -5.08
N ILE A 10 15.61 -2.79 -6.34
CA ILE A 10 14.33 -3.36 -6.84
C ILE A 10 14.59 -4.49 -7.89
N LYS A 11 13.70 -5.49 -7.94
CA LYS A 11 13.81 -6.77 -8.67
C LYS A 11 12.85 -6.88 -9.89
N LEU A 12 13.28 -7.44 -11.02
CA LEU A 12 12.46 -7.79 -12.21
C LEU A 12 12.92 -9.13 -12.82
N ILE A 13 12.01 -9.89 -13.45
CA ILE A 13 12.22 -11.26 -13.93
C ILE A 13 11.69 -11.38 -15.38
N ILE A 14 12.46 -11.96 -16.30
CA ILE A 14 12.08 -12.27 -17.70
C ILE A 14 12.23 -13.78 -17.91
N VAL A 15 11.20 -14.43 -18.42
CA VAL A 15 11.18 -15.89 -18.65
C VAL A 15 10.92 -16.12 -20.13
N LEU A 16 11.81 -16.80 -20.85
CA LEU A 16 11.58 -17.20 -22.26
C LEU A 16 11.62 -18.72 -22.33
N THR A 17 10.49 -19.33 -22.69
CA THR A 17 10.42 -20.78 -22.92
C THR A 17 9.40 -21.06 -24.01
N THR A 18 9.68 -22.07 -24.83
CA THR A 18 8.79 -22.56 -25.90
C THR A 18 7.98 -23.80 -25.51
N THR A 19 8.15 -24.37 -24.30
CA THR A 19 7.49 -25.63 -23.90
C THR A 19 6.91 -25.60 -22.49
N SER A 20 5.70 -26.17 -22.33
CA SER A 20 4.92 -26.10 -21.09
C SER A 20 5.58 -26.74 -19.84
N GLU A 21 6.41 -27.76 -20.00
CA GLU A 21 7.09 -28.45 -18.89
C GLU A 21 8.23 -27.61 -18.28
N LEU A 22 8.87 -26.76 -19.09
CA LEU A 22 9.91 -25.84 -18.65
C LEU A 22 9.34 -24.62 -17.92
N VAL A 23 8.10 -24.20 -18.28
CA VAL A 23 7.39 -23.12 -17.58
C VAL A 23 7.19 -23.48 -16.11
N ASP A 24 6.69 -24.67 -15.81
CA ASP A 24 6.42 -25.08 -14.41
C ASP A 24 7.70 -25.10 -13.55
N LYS A 25 8.85 -25.48 -14.13
CA LYS A 25 10.14 -25.52 -13.43
C LYS A 25 10.75 -24.13 -13.24
N ALA A 26 10.65 -23.26 -14.24
CA ALA A 26 11.05 -21.85 -14.13
C ALA A 26 10.21 -21.09 -13.08
N VAL A 27 8.91 -21.41 -12.99
CA VAL A 27 7.98 -20.86 -12.00
C VAL A 27 8.31 -21.33 -10.58
N SER A 28 8.69 -22.60 -10.41
CA SER A 28 9.16 -23.10 -9.11
C SER A 28 10.37 -22.32 -8.60
N ILE A 29 11.32 -22.00 -9.48
CA ILE A 29 12.52 -21.22 -9.14
C ILE A 29 12.14 -19.76 -8.84
N ALA A 30 11.23 -19.16 -9.61
CA ALA A 30 10.76 -17.81 -9.35
C ALA A 30 10.06 -17.67 -7.98
N ASN A 31 9.24 -18.66 -7.60
CA ASN A 31 8.54 -18.67 -6.31
C ASN A 31 9.48 -18.78 -5.10
N GLU A 32 10.65 -19.43 -5.24
CA GLU A 32 11.67 -19.47 -4.18
C GLU A 32 12.42 -18.13 -4.02
N VAL A 33 12.33 -17.23 -5.00
CA VAL A 33 13.07 -15.96 -5.05
C VAL A 33 12.18 -14.73 -4.74
N TYR A 34 10.85 -14.89 -4.68
CA TYR A 34 9.86 -13.79 -4.70
C TYR A 34 9.26 -13.41 -3.33
N GLU A 35 8.92 -12.13 -3.14
CA GLU A 35 8.11 -11.60 -2.02
C GLU A 35 6.71 -11.20 -2.53
N PRO A 36 5.60 -11.76 -1.98
CA PRO A 36 4.27 -11.76 -2.61
C PRO A 36 3.49 -10.43 -2.67
N ASP A 37 4.04 -9.30 -2.21
CA ASP A 37 3.24 -8.09 -1.91
C ASP A 37 3.30 -6.95 -2.96
N LEU A 38 3.82 -7.17 -4.18
CA LEU A 38 4.04 -6.11 -5.18
C LEU A 38 3.26 -6.27 -6.50
N LEU A 39 2.73 -5.16 -7.04
CA LEU A 39 1.94 -5.10 -8.28
C LEU A 39 2.81 -5.43 -9.51
N THR A 40 2.42 -6.45 -10.28
CA THR A 40 3.23 -7.01 -11.39
C THR A 40 2.53 -6.86 -12.74
N ILE A 41 3.28 -6.46 -13.78
CA ILE A 41 2.83 -6.47 -15.18
C ILE A 41 3.35 -7.71 -15.91
N VAL A 42 2.51 -8.30 -16.76
CA VAL A 42 2.90 -9.33 -17.71
C VAL A 42 2.71 -8.79 -19.14
N ALA A 43 3.80 -8.73 -19.92
CA ALA A 43 3.78 -8.25 -21.31
C ALA A 43 4.41 -9.29 -22.27
N TRP A 44 3.79 -9.48 -23.43
CA TRP A 44 4.26 -10.43 -24.46
C TRP A 44 4.10 -9.90 -25.89
N TRP A 45 4.93 -10.41 -26.80
CA TRP A 45 4.91 -10.12 -28.24
C TRP A 45 4.40 -11.38 -28.98
N ASN A 46 3.35 -11.26 -29.82
CA ASN A 46 2.67 -12.34 -30.60
C ASN A 46 1.63 -13.27 -29.93
N ASN A 47 0.98 -14.14 -30.73
CA ASN A 47 -0.31 -14.81 -30.49
C ASN A 47 -0.32 -15.97 -29.45
N ASP A 48 0.74 -16.17 -28.65
CA ASP A 48 0.81 -17.25 -27.63
C ASP A 48 0.04 -16.93 -26.34
N HIS A 49 -1.22 -16.53 -26.50
CA HIS A 49 -2.13 -16.10 -25.42
C HIS A 49 -2.48 -17.23 -24.44
N GLU A 50 -2.36 -18.49 -24.84
CA GLU A 50 -2.81 -19.65 -24.06
C GLU A 50 -1.87 -19.98 -22.90
N HIS A 51 -0.56 -19.81 -23.09
CA HIS A 51 0.45 -20.10 -22.07
C HIS A 51 0.55 -18.98 -21.03
N ALA A 52 0.44 -17.72 -21.45
CA ALA A 52 0.38 -16.56 -20.54
C ALA A 52 -0.86 -16.60 -19.63
N ASN A 53 -2.02 -16.99 -20.15
CA ASN A 53 -3.24 -17.13 -19.35
C ASN A 53 -3.16 -18.26 -18.31
N LYS A 54 -2.50 -19.37 -18.63
CA LYS A 54 -2.31 -20.50 -17.71
C LYS A 54 -1.39 -20.14 -16.53
N PHE A 55 -0.42 -19.25 -16.76
CA PHE A 55 0.42 -18.64 -15.74
C PHE A 55 -0.38 -17.67 -14.83
N LEU A 56 -1.19 -16.80 -15.44
CA LEU A 56 -1.99 -15.77 -14.74
C LEU A 56 -3.08 -16.36 -13.82
N LEU A 57 -3.79 -17.40 -14.28
CA LEU A 57 -4.91 -18.00 -13.53
C LEU A 57 -4.49 -18.78 -12.28
N LYS A 58 -3.22 -19.19 -12.18
CA LYS A 58 -2.80 -20.16 -11.16
C LYS A 58 -1.97 -19.55 -10.02
N TYR A 59 -1.28 -18.42 -10.22
CA TYR A 59 -0.21 -18.03 -9.27
C TYR A 59 -0.02 -16.55 -8.92
N LEU A 60 -0.61 -15.58 -9.64
CA LEU A 60 -0.38 -14.16 -9.36
C LEU A 60 -1.70 -13.42 -9.12
N GLY A 61 -1.92 -12.96 -7.89
CA GLY A 61 -2.99 -11.99 -7.59
C GLY A 61 -2.74 -10.65 -8.29
N ALA A 62 -3.83 -9.87 -8.48
CA ALA A 62 -3.88 -8.52 -9.08
C ALA A 62 -2.82 -8.19 -10.16
N VAL A 63 -3.12 -8.49 -11.42
CA VAL A 63 -2.22 -8.27 -12.56
C VAL A 63 -2.85 -7.31 -13.59
N ALA A 64 -2.03 -6.42 -14.15
CA ALA A 64 -2.37 -5.66 -15.37
C ALA A 64 -1.65 -6.29 -16.58
N THR A 65 -2.41 -6.71 -17.58
CA THR A 65 -1.88 -7.30 -18.84
C THR A 65 -1.84 -6.25 -19.94
N ILE A 66 -0.71 -6.12 -20.63
CA ILE A 66 -0.57 -5.20 -21.77
C ILE A 66 -0.10 -5.98 -23.00
N LYS A 67 -0.95 -6.02 -24.03
CA LYS A 67 -0.57 -6.51 -25.36
C LYS A 67 0.15 -5.37 -26.09
N LEU A 68 1.42 -5.58 -26.44
CA LEU A 68 2.19 -4.60 -27.18
C LEU A 68 1.85 -4.74 -28.68
N GLN A 69 1.17 -3.74 -29.24
CA GLN A 69 1.00 -3.56 -30.68
C GLN A 69 1.72 -2.26 -31.08
N GLN A 70 2.24 -2.20 -32.31
CA GLN A 70 2.88 -0.99 -32.83
C GLN A 70 1.93 0.22 -32.65
N PRO A 71 2.42 1.35 -32.12
CA PRO A 71 1.56 2.47 -31.76
C PRO A 71 0.95 3.12 -33.00
N HIS A 72 -0.38 3.19 -33.06
CA HIS A 72 -1.07 4.19 -33.87
C HIS A 72 -0.92 5.57 -33.19
N GLU A 73 -0.46 6.56 -33.94
CA GLU A 73 -0.29 7.94 -33.48
C GLU A 73 -1.59 8.48 -32.86
N GLY A 74 -1.58 8.89 -31.59
CA GLY A 74 -2.73 9.61 -31.03
C GLY A 74 -2.76 9.90 -29.52
N HIS A 75 -2.34 8.98 -28.64
CA HIS A 75 -2.47 9.22 -27.19
C HIS A 75 -1.31 8.63 -26.38
N ARG A 76 -0.51 9.52 -25.75
CA ARG A 76 0.48 9.14 -24.73
C ARG A 76 -0.19 9.14 -23.35
N LYS A 77 -0.17 8.00 -22.66
CA LYS A 77 -0.46 7.91 -21.22
C LYS A 77 0.81 7.52 -20.49
N THR A 78 1.15 8.27 -19.44
CA THR A 78 2.24 7.94 -18.52
C THR A 78 1.72 7.02 -17.43
N PHE A 79 2.44 5.94 -17.17
CA PHE A 79 2.13 5.01 -16.08
C PHE A 79 3.38 4.83 -15.21
N LYS A 80 3.18 4.60 -13.90
CA LYS A 80 4.24 4.31 -12.92
C LYS A 80 4.07 2.88 -12.41
N PHE A 81 5.13 2.08 -12.46
CA PHE A 81 5.09 0.66 -12.05
C PHE A 81 6.34 0.29 -11.24
N GLN A 82 6.18 -0.70 -10.34
CA GLN A 82 7.25 -1.18 -9.46
C GLN A 82 7.94 -2.46 -9.99
N GLN A 83 7.23 -3.31 -10.74
CA GLN A 83 7.77 -4.55 -11.32
C GLN A 83 7.12 -4.87 -12.68
N ALA A 84 7.86 -5.56 -13.56
CA ALA A 84 7.36 -6.05 -14.83
C ALA A 84 7.98 -7.42 -15.18
N VAL A 85 7.28 -8.21 -15.98
CA VAL A 85 7.73 -9.49 -16.54
C VAL A 85 7.53 -9.43 -18.05
N VAL A 86 8.60 -9.67 -18.80
CA VAL A 86 8.62 -9.53 -20.26
C VAL A 86 8.92 -10.87 -20.91
N PHE A 87 8.28 -11.16 -22.03
CA PHE A 87 8.55 -12.33 -22.88
C PHE A 87 9.03 -11.84 -24.27
N ALA A 88 10.27 -12.15 -24.67
CA ALA A 88 10.91 -11.78 -25.94
C ALA A 88 11.69 -12.96 -26.56
N SER A 89 11.48 -13.28 -27.83
CA SER A 89 12.04 -14.50 -28.45
C SER A 89 13.42 -14.31 -29.11
N ASN A 90 13.86 -13.08 -29.34
CA ASN A 90 15.13 -12.73 -29.99
C ASN A 90 15.67 -11.35 -29.51
N PRO A 91 16.97 -11.01 -29.73
CA PRO A 91 17.55 -9.73 -29.28
C PRO A 91 16.86 -8.46 -29.83
N PRO A 92 16.42 -8.40 -31.10
CA PRO A 92 15.65 -7.26 -31.61
C PRO A 92 14.33 -7.01 -30.87
N GLU A 93 13.54 -8.05 -30.58
CA GLU A 93 12.30 -7.92 -29.78
C GLU A 93 12.57 -7.39 -28.36
N PHE A 94 13.72 -7.75 -27.81
CA PHE A 94 14.18 -7.27 -26.51
C PHE A 94 14.56 -5.78 -26.54
N ASP A 95 15.28 -5.31 -27.57
CA ASP A 95 15.60 -3.88 -27.72
C ASP A 95 14.37 -3.02 -28.06
N ASP A 96 13.44 -3.57 -28.85
CA ASP A 96 12.15 -2.92 -29.15
C ASP A 96 11.32 -2.70 -27.88
N PHE A 97 11.30 -3.67 -26.95
CA PHE A 97 10.66 -3.50 -25.64
C PHE A 97 11.25 -2.32 -24.87
N PHE A 98 12.58 -2.21 -24.79
CA PHE A 98 13.23 -1.10 -24.10
C PHE A 98 12.98 0.24 -24.79
N SER A 99 12.93 0.24 -26.12
CA SER A 99 12.59 1.44 -26.91
C SER A 99 11.16 1.90 -26.62
N LEU A 100 10.21 0.98 -26.44
CA LEU A 100 8.83 1.30 -26.05
C LEU A 100 8.74 1.72 -24.57
N ALA A 101 9.48 1.04 -23.68
CA ALA A 101 9.53 1.29 -22.25
C ALA A 101 10.24 2.60 -21.91
N SER A 102 11.06 3.17 -22.80
CA SER A 102 11.67 4.50 -22.63
C SER A 102 10.64 5.64 -22.49
N ASN A 103 9.38 5.40 -22.89
CA ASN A 103 8.24 6.31 -22.68
C ASN A 103 7.53 6.08 -21.31
N ILE A 104 7.96 5.09 -20.53
CA ILE A 104 7.49 4.76 -19.19
C ILE A 104 8.56 5.25 -18.20
N THR A 105 8.16 5.97 -17.15
CA THR A 105 9.09 6.36 -16.08
C THR A 105 9.27 5.16 -15.15
N LEU A 106 10.29 4.35 -15.43
CA LEU A 106 10.70 3.21 -14.60
C LEU A 106 11.87 3.65 -13.70
N GLU A 107 11.71 3.53 -12.39
CA GLU A 107 12.70 4.02 -11.41
C GLU A 107 13.70 2.97 -10.90
N ALA A 108 13.69 1.71 -11.38
CA ALA A 108 14.75 0.71 -11.14
C ALA A 108 14.51 -0.58 -11.95
N ILE A 109 15.58 -1.34 -12.31
CA ILE A 109 15.48 -2.57 -13.13
C ILE A 109 16.50 -3.62 -12.67
N LEU A 110 16.05 -4.85 -12.39
CA LEU A 110 16.85 -6.08 -12.38
C LEU A 110 16.30 -6.98 -13.49
N VAL A 111 17.12 -7.57 -14.36
CA VAL A 111 16.62 -8.47 -15.42
C VAL A 111 17.14 -9.89 -15.22
N ILE A 112 16.25 -10.86 -15.00
CA ILE A 112 16.57 -12.29 -15.17
C ILE A 112 16.20 -12.68 -16.59
N LEU A 113 17.09 -13.23 -17.41
CA LEU A 113 16.76 -13.69 -18.77
C LEU A 113 16.89 -15.23 -18.85
N VAL A 114 15.84 -15.93 -19.28
CA VAL A 114 15.87 -17.38 -19.55
C VAL A 114 15.75 -17.61 -21.04
N ILE A 115 16.69 -18.27 -21.72
CA ILE A 115 16.55 -18.67 -23.14
C ILE A 115 16.73 -20.18 -23.25
N VAL A 116 15.80 -20.86 -23.94
CA VAL A 116 16.05 -22.15 -24.58
C VAL A 116 15.31 -22.23 -25.92
N ASP A 117 16.01 -21.99 -27.02
CA ASP A 117 16.27 -23.00 -28.04
C ASP A 117 17.46 -22.52 -28.91
N LYS A 118 18.51 -23.35 -28.98
CA LYS A 118 19.67 -23.20 -29.90
C LYS A 118 20.44 -21.87 -29.98
N SER A 119 20.50 -21.04 -28.95
CA SER A 119 21.36 -19.85 -29.00
C SER A 119 22.83 -20.17 -28.78
N SER A 120 23.69 -19.61 -29.62
CA SER A 120 25.14 -19.69 -29.48
C SER A 120 25.59 -18.76 -28.36
N ALA A 121 26.79 -18.94 -27.79
CA ALA A 121 27.35 -18.01 -26.80
C ALA A 121 27.39 -16.54 -27.28
N VAL A 122 27.30 -16.32 -28.60
CA VAL A 122 27.25 -15.01 -29.24
C VAL A 122 25.95 -14.26 -28.88
N ASP A 123 24.80 -14.94 -28.82
CA ASP A 123 23.51 -14.28 -28.58
C ASP A 123 23.41 -13.77 -27.13
N LEU A 124 23.97 -14.51 -26.17
CA LEU A 124 24.04 -14.13 -24.75
C LEU A 124 24.82 -12.83 -24.54
N ILE A 125 25.91 -12.65 -25.29
CA ILE A 125 26.71 -11.43 -25.26
C ILE A 125 25.88 -10.25 -25.80
N ASP A 126 25.10 -10.46 -26.85
CA ASP A 126 24.31 -9.37 -27.44
C ASP A 126 23.13 -8.94 -26.54
N TYR A 127 22.44 -9.86 -25.88
CA TYR A 127 21.45 -9.50 -24.84
C TYR A 127 22.07 -8.71 -23.69
N SER A 128 23.26 -9.12 -23.23
CA SER A 128 23.96 -8.42 -22.15
C SER A 128 24.37 -7.00 -22.56
N LYS A 129 24.86 -6.83 -23.79
CA LYS A 129 25.21 -5.52 -24.34
C LYS A 129 24.00 -4.61 -24.46
N ILE A 130 22.86 -5.12 -24.96
CA ILE A 130 21.62 -4.34 -25.08
C ILE A 130 21.14 -3.88 -23.70
N ALA A 131 21.09 -4.77 -22.70
CA ALA A 131 20.68 -4.42 -21.35
C ALA A 131 21.60 -3.35 -20.71
N LEU A 132 22.92 -3.47 -20.90
CA LEU A 132 23.90 -2.48 -20.41
C LEU A 132 23.80 -1.14 -21.14
N GLN A 133 23.60 -1.14 -22.46
CA GLN A 133 23.37 0.09 -23.24
C GLN A 133 22.12 0.86 -22.76
N ARG A 134 21.17 0.16 -22.13
CA ARG A 134 19.97 0.73 -21.51
C ARG A 134 20.10 0.98 -20.00
N SER A 135 21.33 0.95 -19.46
CA SER A 135 21.65 1.25 -18.05
C SER A 135 21.04 0.27 -17.03
N VAL A 136 20.85 -1.00 -17.39
CA VAL A 136 20.40 -2.03 -16.45
C VAL A 136 21.55 -2.44 -15.51
N GLN A 137 21.32 -2.30 -14.20
CA GLN A 137 22.38 -2.42 -13.19
C GLN A 137 22.57 -3.84 -12.65
N ASP A 138 21.65 -4.78 -12.81
CA ASP A 138 21.90 -6.17 -12.43
C ASP A 138 21.29 -7.14 -13.44
N ILE A 139 22.12 -8.05 -13.95
CA ILE A 139 21.74 -9.05 -14.94
C ILE A 139 22.18 -10.43 -14.42
N ALA A 140 21.20 -11.31 -14.22
CA ALA A 140 21.43 -12.72 -14.01
C ALA A 140 20.87 -13.48 -15.20
N ILE A 141 21.72 -14.28 -15.85
CA ILE A 141 21.31 -15.08 -17.01
C ILE A 141 21.15 -16.52 -16.54
N VAL A 142 19.95 -17.07 -16.70
CA VAL A 142 19.65 -18.44 -16.31
C VAL A 142 19.44 -19.25 -17.59
N SER A 143 20.39 -20.11 -17.94
CA SER A 143 20.27 -20.99 -19.10
C SER A 143 19.97 -22.43 -18.66
N LEU A 144 19.18 -23.15 -19.45
CA LEU A 144 18.85 -24.55 -19.23
C LEU A 144 19.53 -25.39 -20.31
N LYS A 145 20.38 -26.32 -19.89
CA LYS A 145 21.00 -27.30 -20.79
C LYS A 145 20.00 -28.42 -21.14
N PHE A 146 20.25 -29.12 -22.25
CA PHE A 146 19.42 -30.24 -22.72
C PHE A 146 19.29 -31.40 -21.71
N ASP A 147 20.25 -31.54 -20.80
CA ASP A 147 20.22 -32.52 -19.71
C ASP A 147 19.34 -32.08 -18.52
N GLY A 148 18.69 -30.92 -18.62
CA GLY A 148 17.83 -30.35 -17.58
C GLY A 148 18.60 -29.62 -16.48
N THR A 149 19.92 -29.44 -16.62
CA THR A 149 20.72 -28.65 -15.67
C THR A 149 20.50 -27.15 -15.90
N VAL A 150 20.33 -26.42 -14.79
CA VAL A 150 20.18 -24.96 -14.79
C VAL A 150 21.55 -24.35 -14.54
N LEU A 151 22.06 -23.57 -15.50
CA LEU A 151 23.25 -22.75 -15.34
C LEU A 151 22.84 -21.32 -15.03
N VAL A 152 23.32 -20.79 -13.91
CA VAL A 152 23.20 -19.37 -13.60
C VAL A 152 24.53 -18.70 -13.89
N SER A 153 24.53 -17.77 -14.83
CA SER A 153 25.67 -16.93 -15.15
C SER A 153 25.40 -15.51 -14.67
N SER A 154 26.35 -14.92 -13.95
CA SER A 154 26.30 -13.52 -13.55
C SER A 154 27.33 -12.73 -14.34
N ILE A 155 26.98 -11.51 -14.69
CA ILE A 155 27.95 -10.53 -15.21
C ILE A 155 28.48 -9.76 -14.01
N ASN A 156 29.80 -9.62 -13.92
CA ASN A 156 30.43 -8.72 -12.97
C ASN A 156 31.29 -7.72 -13.76
N PRO A 157 30.77 -6.53 -14.07
CA PRO A 157 31.46 -5.56 -14.91
C PRO A 157 32.73 -5.00 -14.27
N TYR A 158 32.93 -5.17 -12.96
CA TYR A 158 34.08 -4.64 -12.23
C TYR A 158 34.84 -5.77 -11.53
N GLY A 159 35.89 -6.27 -12.18
CA GLY A 159 36.78 -7.30 -11.63
C GLY A 159 38.12 -6.73 -11.18
N SER A 160 38.84 -7.45 -10.32
CA SER A 160 40.16 -7.05 -9.81
C SER A 160 41.25 -6.88 -10.86
N SER A 161 41.03 -7.35 -12.10
CA SER A 161 42.01 -7.29 -13.19
C SER A 161 41.50 -6.63 -14.47
N VAL A 162 40.20 -6.40 -14.63
CA VAL A 162 39.59 -5.84 -15.85
C VAL A 162 38.36 -5.00 -15.48
N CYS A 163 38.33 -3.75 -15.96
CA CYS A 163 37.17 -2.86 -15.86
C CYS A 163 36.34 -2.96 -17.14
N GLY A 164 35.05 -3.26 -17.02
CA GLY A 164 34.14 -3.46 -18.16
C GLY A 164 34.22 -4.85 -18.79
N ASP A 165 34.51 -5.90 -18.01
CA ASP A 165 34.40 -7.29 -18.49
C ASP A 165 32.94 -7.74 -18.46
N TYR A 166 32.32 -7.77 -19.64
CA TYR A 166 30.92 -8.16 -19.81
C TYR A 166 30.74 -9.65 -20.11
N THR A 167 31.79 -10.46 -20.00
CA THR A 167 31.68 -11.90 -20.23
C THR A 167 30.89 -12.57 -19.10
N PRO A 168 29.80 -13.30 -19.40
CA PRO A 168 29.07 -14.04 -18.39
C PRO A 168 29.97 -15.12 -17.77
N ARG A 169 30.04 -15.18 -16.44
CA ARG A 169 30.78 -16.24 -15.73
C ARG A 169 29.79 -17.18 -15.04
N GLU A 170 29.99 -18.48 -15.21
CA GLU A 170 29.18 -19.50 -14.53
C GLU A 170 29.40 -19.41 -13.01
N VAL A 171 28.32 -19.36 -12.24
CA VAL A 171 28.37 -19.27 -10.78
C VAL A 171 27.96 -20.62 -10.18
N THR A 172 28.91 -21.36 -9.62
CA THR A 172 28.71 -22.69 -9.02
C THR A 172 28.36 -22.62 -7.52
N ILE A 173 27.51 -21.68 -7.11
CA ILE A 173 27.21 -21.38 -5.69
C ILE A 173 25.76 -21.80 -5.36
N PRO A 174 25.45 -22.31 -4.17
CA PRO A 174 24.06 -22.60 -3.75
C PRO A 174 23.15 -21.37 -3.90
N GLN A 175 21.97 -21.61 -4.47
CA GLN A 175 21.02 -20.60 -5.00
C GLN A 175 20.61 -19.50 -4.01
N SER A 176 20.73 -19.72 -2.70
CA SER A 176 20.36 -18.75 -1.66
C SER A 176 21.41 -17.66 -1.39
N ILE A 177 22.64 -17.78 -1.92
CA ILE A 177 23.75 -16.85 -1.63
C ILE A 177 23.99 -15.83 -2.77
N ILE A 178 23.65 -16.17 -4.00
CA ILE A 178 24.01 -15.41 -5.23
C ILE A 178 23.48 -13.96 -5.22
N PHE A 179 22.38 -13.68 -4.51
CA PHE A 179 21.68 -12.39 -4.57
C PHE A 179 21.82 -11.52 -3.31
N LYS A 180 22.63 -11.92 -2.33
CA LYS A 180 22.89 -11.14 -1.11
C LYS A 180 24.22 -10.40 -1.10
N GLU A 181 25.13 -10.70 -2.03
CA GLU A 181 26.38 -9.95 -2.15
C GLU A 181 26.16 -8.69 -2.99
N ASN A 182 26.28 -7.51 -2.35
CA ASN A 182 26.29 -6.23 -3.05
C ASN A 182 27.52 -6.17 -3.98
N LYS A 183 27.33 -6.49 -5.26
CA LYS A 183 28.37 -6.44 -6.31
C LYS A 183 28.99 -5.05 -6.49
N TYR A 184 28.32 -4.01 -5.98
CA TYR A 184 28.74 -2.62 -6.08
C TYR A 184 29.45 -2.06 -4.84
N ASN A 185 29.73 -2.88 -3.83
CA ASN A 185 30.47 -2.40 -2.66
C ASN A 185 31.97 -2.17 -2.94
N ASN A 186 32.49 -2.63 -4.09
CA ASN A 186 33.91 -2.51 -4.43
C ASN A 186 34.12 -2.50 -5.95
N PHE A 187 34.61 -1.39 -6.50
CA PHE A 187 34.90 -1.20 -7.92
C PHE A 187 36.33 -1.61 -8.29
N HIS A 188 37.11 -2.13 -7.34
CA HIS A 188 38.47 -2.64 -7.55
C HIS A 188 39.41 -1.67 -8.29
N GLY A 189 39.26 -0.37 -8.05
CA GLY A 189 40.06 0.70 -8.66
C GLY A 189 39.58 1.17 -10.04
N CYS A 190 38.44 0.66 -10.54
CA CYS A 190 37.93 1.06 -11.85
C CYS A 190 37.53 2.55 -11.90
N PRO A 191 37.83 3.24 -13.03
CA PRO A 191 37.55 4.66 -13.16
C PRO A 191 36.06 4.94 -13.36
N VAL A 192 35.48 5.75 -12.48
CA VAL A 192 34.14 6.31 -12.60
C VAL A 192 34.26 7.70 -13.21
N ARG A 193 33.54 7.93 -14.31
CA ARG A 193 33.49 9.25 -14.97
C ARG A 193 32.45 10.12 -14.28
N VAL A 194 32.88 11.26 -13.76
CA VAL A 194 31.97 12.22 -13.12
C VAL A 194 32.08 13.55 -13.87
N SER A 195 30.95 14.04 -14.36
CA SER A 195 30.84 15.38 -14.93
C SER A 195 30.43 16.34 -13.81
N ILE A 196 31.30 17.30 -13.52
CA ILE A 196 31.17 18.19 -12.38
C ILE A 196 31.48 19.62 -12.85
N PHE A 197 30.65 20.58 -12.43
CA PHE A 197 30.84 22.00 -12.70
C PHE A 197 31.31 22.72 -11.44
N GLU A 198 32.22 23.68 -11.60
CA GLU A 198 32.69 24.50 -10.49
C GLU A 198 31.57 25.43 -9.99
N PHE A 199 31.21 25.31 -8.72
CA PHE A 199 30.14 26.09 -8.08
C PHE A 199 30.46 26.32 -6.60
N LEU A 200 31.18 27.40 -6.30
CA LEU A 200 31.62 27.71 -4.95
C LEU A 200 30.43 28.09 -4.03
N PRO A 201 30.40 27.63 -2.76
CA PRO A 201 31.40 26.82 -2.05
C PRO A 201 31.18 25.29 -2.16
N TYR A 202 30.18 24.83 -2.92
CA TYR A 202 29.76 23.43 -2.99
C TYR A 202 30.73 22.54 -3.74
N VAL A 203 31.31 23.06 -4.83
CA VAL A 203 32.23 22.34 -5.70
C VAL A 203 33.33 23.29 -6.16
N GLN A 204 34.57 22.99 -5.78
CA GLN A 204 35.78 23.68 -6.21
C GLN A 204 36.64 22.71 -7.01
N LEU A 205 37.02 23.05 -8.24
CA LEU A 205 37.85 22.19 -9.07
C LEU A 205 39.32 22.53 -8.83
N ILE A 206 40.07 21.65 -8.17
CA ILE A 206 41.51 21.83 -7.95
C ILE A 206 42.24 21.30 -9.18
N LYS A 207 42.79 22.23 -9.96
CA LYS A 207 43.53 21.96 -11.19
C LYS A 207 45.04 22.00 -10.94
N GLU A 208 45.76 21.02 -11.46
CA GLU A 208 47.23 21.03 -11.55
C GLU A 208 47.61 20.81 -13.02
N ASN A 209 48.48 21.66 -13.59
CA ASN A 209 48.87 21.61 -15.01
C ASN A 209 47.68 21.59 -16.00
N ASN A 210 46.64 22.39 -15.74
CA ASN A 210 45.38 22.43 -16.51
C ASN A 210 44.56 21.13 -16.54
N GLN A 211 44.91 20.11 -15.75
CA GLN A 211 44.06 18.94 -15.53
C GLN A 211 43.40 19.04 -14.16
N VAL A 212 42.10 18.77 -14.09
CA VAL A 212 41.40 18.70 -12.80
C VAL A 212 41.84 17.42 -12.11
N ILE A 213 42.55 17.55 -10.98
CA ILE A 213 43.09 16.39 -10.26
C ILE A 213 42.17 16.00 -9.11
N THR A 214 41.57 16.97 -8.43
CA THR A 214 40.67 16.73 -7.31
C THR A 214 39.52 17.73 -7.26
N VAL A 215 38.44 17.36 -6.59
CA VAL A 215 37.29 18.22 -6.33
C VAL A 215 37.22 18.49 -4.84
N ALA A 216 37.06 19.75 -4.44
CA ALA A 216 36.85 20.18 -3.06
C ALA A 216 35.48 20.88 -2.93
N GLY A 217 35.12 21.33 -1.73
CA GLY A 217 33.78 21.87 -1.44
C GLY A 217 32.85 20.83 -0.81
N ILE A 218 31.65 21.23 -0.39
CA ILE A 218 30.71 20.36 0.34
C ILE A 218 30.35 19.11 -0.49
N ASP A 219 29.91 19.32 -1.73
CA ASP A 219 29.52 18.25 -2.65
C ASP A 219 30.75 17.57 -3.27
N GLY A 220 31.85 18.31 -3.45
CA GLY A 220 33.14 17.74 -3.88
C GLY A 220 33.73 16.73 -2.89
N ASN A 221 33.68 17.05 -1.59
CA ASN A 221 34.12 16.16 -0.52
C ASN A 221 33.20 14.93 -0.40
N PHE A 222 31.90 15.11 -0.60
CA PHE A 222 30.95 14.00 -0.65
C PHE A 222 31.21 13.07 -1.83
N ALA A 223 31.50 13.62 -3.03
CA ALA A 223 31.89 12.83 -4.20
C ALA A 223 33.18 12.02 -3.94
N ASN A 224 34.21 12.64 -3.34
CA ASN A 224 35.44 11.94 -2.95
C ASN A 224 35.19 10.83 -1.93
N LEU A 225 34.31 11.06 -0.95
CA LEU A 225 33.92 10.08 0.06
C LEU A 225 33.23 8.87 -0.58
N ILE A 226 32.31 9.10 -1.53
CA ILE A 226 31.65 8.03 -2.29
C ILE A 226 32.68 7.22 -3.08
N ILE A 227 33.56 7.87 -3.85
CA ILE A 227 34.58 7.20 -4.66
C ILE A 227 35.51 6.35 -3.80
N THR A 228 35.93 6.87 -2.65
CA THR A 228 36.78 6.15 -1.69
C THR A 228 36.06 4.95 -1.07
N THR A 229 34.80 5.14 -0.68
CA THR A 229 33.96 4.07 -0.08
C THR A 229 33.71 2.94 -1.07
N LEU A 230 33.58 3.26 -2.36
CA LEU A 230 33.40 2.31 -3.44
C LEU A 230 34.70 1.67 -3.93
N ASN A 231 35.87 2.06 -3.40
CA ASN A 231 37.19 1.66 -3.90
C ASN A 231 37.31 1.85 -5.43
N ALA A 232 36.91 3.02 -5.92
CA ALA A 232 36.97 3.42 -7.33
C ALA A 232 38.03 4.50 -7.55
N THR A 233 38.40 4.75 -8.81
CA THR A 233 39.14 5.97 -9.19
C THR A 233 38.18 6.97 -9.83
N MET A 234 38.36 8.27 -9.59
CA MET A 234 37.51 9.30 -10.22
C MET A 234 38.21 9.86 -11.46
N THR A 235 37.49 9.91 -12.58
CA THR A 235 37.92 10.62 -13.79
C THR A 235 36.95 11.76 -14.04
N ILE A 236 37.43 13.00 -13.87
CA ILE A 236 36.60 14.18 -14.05
C ILE A 236 36.57 14.53 -15.53
N VAL A 237 35.37 14.60 -16.10
CA VAL A 237 35.18 15.11 -17.46
C VAL A 237 34.73 16.55 -17.30
N SER A 238 35.66 17.51 -17.43
CA SER A 238 35.29 18.92 -17.53
C SER A 238 34.68 19.15 -18.90
N ASP A 239 33.46 19.69 -18.91
CA ASP A 239 32.85 20.15 -20.14
C ASP A 239 33.41 21.55 -20.39
N ASP A 240 34.40 21.66 -21.28
CA ASP A 240 34.96 22.96 -21.70
C ASP A 240 34.04 23.67 -22.70
N GLY A 241 32.86 23.10 -23.00
CA GLY A 241 31.84 23.67 -23.88
C GLY A 241 30.89 24.60 -23.14
N GLU A 242 30.78 25.84 -23.63
CA GLU A 242 29.73 26.79 -23.25
C GLU A 242 28.36 26.09 -23.29
N ALA A 243 27.70 26.01 -22.14
CA ALA A 243 26.35 25.50 -22.03
C ALA A 243 25.45 26.33 -22.95
N GLY A 244 24.80 25.66 -23.90
CA GLY A 244 24.06 26.28 -25.01
C GLY A 244 23.18 27.46 -24.60
N GLU A 245 23.46 28.60 -25.23
CA GLU A 245 22.59 29.78 -25.28
C GLU A 245 21.20 29.39 -25.80
N TYR A 246 20.20 29.53 -24.95
CA TYR A 246 18.86 29.90 -25.39
C TYR A 246 18.77 31.43 -25.27
N VAL A 247 18.89 32.09 -26.41
CA VAL A 247 18.66 33.53 -26.58
C VAL A 247 17.16 33.79 -26.54
N ASP A 248 16.70 34.55 -25.55
CA ASP A 248 15.75 35.65 -25.72
C ASP A 248 15.49 36.33 -24.36
N GLY A 249 15.94 37.59 -24.21
CA GLY A 249 15.57 38.46 -23.10
C GLY A 249 16.73 39.32 -22.57
N GLU A 250 16.70 40.61 -22.90
CA GLU A 250 17.64 41.67 -22.54
C GLU A 250 18.13 41.67 -21.07
N PRO A 251 19.42 41.99 -20.80
CA PRO A 251 19.88 42.35 -19.47
C PRO A 251 19.72 43.87 -19.24
N GLN A 252 18.95 44.23 -18.21
CA GLN A 252 19.03 45.56 -17.61
C GLN A 252 20.24 45.64 -16.67
N ASP A 253 21.25 46.38 -17.10
CA ASP A 253 22.34 46.88 -16.27
C ASP A 253 21.79 47.84 -15.20
N TYR A 254 21.75 47.41 -13.94
CA TYR A 254 21.74 48.31 -12.79
C TYR A 254 22.44 47.63 -11.60
N PHE A 255 23.26 48.44 -10.90
CA PHE A 255 24.04 48.14 -9.68
C PHE A 255 25.47 47.63 -9.84
N ALA A 256 26.34 48.48 -10.40
CA ALA A 256 27.75 48.54 -9.99
C ALA A 256 28.32 49.95 -10.18
N SER A 257 27.85 50.93 -9.39
CA SER A 257 28.50 52.24 -9.29
C SER A 257 27.81 53.09 -8.21
N GLN A 258 28.23 52.95 -6.96
CA GLN A 258 28.26 54.01 -5.95
C GLN A 258 28.76 53.42 -4.64
N TYR A 259 30.07 53.47 -4.39
CA TYR A 259 30.64 53.54 -3.04
C TYR A 259 32.15 53.83 -3.14
N TRP A 260 32.50 55.02 -3.62
CA TRP A 260 33.81 55.62 -3.41
C TRP A 260 33.62 57.14 -3.31
N ASN A 261 33.34 57.62 -2.09
CA ASN A 261 33.76 58.91 -1.54
C ASN A 261 32.86 59.30 -0.36
N MET A 262 33.28 58.96 0.86
CA MET A 262 33.07 59.86 2.00
C MET A 262 33.98 59.46 3.18
N THR A 263 35.24 59.90 3.12
CA THR A 263 36.09 60.07 4.29
C THR A 263 35.95 61.50 4.78
N CYS A 264 35.32 61.71 5.94
CA CYS A 264 35.86 62.50 7.07
C CYS A 264 34.79 62.88 8.10
N LYS A 265 35.17 62.71 9.38
CA LYS A 265 34.59 63.22 10.63
C LYS A 265 33.39 62.47 11.23
N MET A 266 33.70 61.41 12.00
CA MET A 266 33.09 61.14 13.32
C MET A 266 33.91 60.07 14.05
N GLU A 267 34.99 60.47 14.72
CA GLU A 267 35.99 59.54 15.29
C GLU A 267 35.78 59.21 16.78
N VAL A 268 34.60 59.43 17.35
CA VAL A 268 34.34 59.01 18.75
C VAL A 268 33.01 58.25 18.92
N PHE A 269 32.08 58.34 17.96
CA PHE A 269 30.83 57.56 18.00
C PHE A 269 30.93 56.20 17.29
N SER A 270 31.82 56.05 16.28
CA SER A 270 31.97 54.84 15.48
C SER A 270 32.58 53.67 16.26
N THR A 271 33.58 53.92 17.11
CA THR A 271 34.26 52.86 17.88
C THR A 271 33.36 52.26 18.96
N ILE A 272 32.45 53.07 19.54
CA ILE A 272 31.47 52.60 20.54
C ILE A 272 30.36 51.79 19.87
N VAL A 273 29.87 52.23 18.70
CA VAL A 273 28.87 51.46 17.92
C VAL A 273 29.48 50.17 17.37
N PHE A 274 30.76 50.16 16.96
CA PHE A 274 31.44 48.96 16.48
C PHE A 274 31.69 47.94 17.60
N LEU A 275 32.07 48.38 18.81
CA LEU A 275 32.15 47.51 19.99
C LEU A 275 30.77 46.99 20.44
N PHE A 276 29.73 47.82 20.35
CA PHE A 276 28.35 47.40 20.64
C PHE A 276 27.84 46.38 19.61
N MET A 277 28.14 46.58 18.32
CA MET A 277 27.82 45.61 17.26
C MET A 277 28.57 44.29 17.48
N ILE A 278 29.89 44.31 17.73
CA ILE A 278 30.67 43.09 17.98
C ILE A 278 30.14 42.31 19.19
N THR A 279 29.79 42.99 20.29
CA THR A 279 29.26 42.30 21.48
C THR A 279 27.90 41.65 21.23
N GLN A 280 27.03 42.27 20.43
CA GLN A 280 25.76 41.66 20.00
C GLN A 280 25.99 40.45 19.07
N PHE A 281 26.91 40.55 18.11
CA PHE A 281 27.26 39.44 17.21
C PHE A 281 27.85 38.23 17.96
N THR A 282 28.71 38.45 18.95
CA THR A 282 29.32 37.35 19.72
C THR A 282 28.30 36.54 20.53
N LYS A 283 27.23 37.19 21.03
CA LYS A 283 26.21 36.51 21.85
C LYS A 283 25.21 35.73 21.01
N SER A 284 24.80 36.27 19.86
CA SER A 284 23.95 35.52 18.93
C SER A 284 24.64 34.24 18.43
N SER A 285 25.96 34.30 18.23
CA SER A 285 26.78 33.12 17.88
C SER A 285 26.73 32.02 18.95
N GLU A 286 26.76 32.38 20.24
CA GLU A 286 26.68 31.40 21.35
C GLU A 286 25.30 30.73 21.43
N LEU A 287 24.22 31.50 21.22
CA LEU A 287 22.85 30.99 21.17
C LEU A 287 22.69 29.93 20.06
N ILE A 288 23.20 30.24 18.87
CA ILE A 288 23.13 29.37 17.70
C ILE A 288 24.00 28.12 17.88
N GLU A 289 25.19 28.28 18.46
CA GLU A 289 26.05 27.15 18.82
C GLU A 289 25.34 26.20 19.77
N LYS A 290 24.67 26.76 20.79
CA LYS A 290 23.91 25.97 21.75
C LYS A 290 22.75 25.24 21.08
N ALA A 291 22.01 25.92 20.20
CA ALA A 291 20.93 25.31 19.44
C ALA A 291 21.43 24.18 18.53
N ALA A 292 22.54 24.37 17.82
CA ALA A 292 23.15 23.35 16.96
C ALA A 292 23.65 22.15 17.77
N SER A 293 24.29 22.39 18.92
CA SER A 293 24.67 21.33 19.86
C SER A 293 23.46 20.52 20.35
N ILE A 294 22.38 21.18 20.75
CA ILE A 294 21.15 20.51 21.19
C ILE A 294 20.52 19.71 20.05
N ALA A 295 20.48 20.27 18.84
CA ALA A 295 19.98 19.56 17.66
C ALA A 295 20.81 18.32 17.36
N ASN A 296 22.14 18.41 17.36
CA ASN A 296 23.04 17.27 17.17
C ASN A 296 22.85 16.19 18.26
N ASP A 297 22.59 16.58 19.50
CA ASP A 297 22.35 15.65 20.61
C ASP A 297 21.01 14.92 20.49
N ILE A 298 19.95 15.61 20.05
CA ILE A 298 18.57 15.15 20.16
C ILE A 298 18.06 14.55 18.86
N TYR A 299 18.39 15.18 17.74
CA TYR A 299 17.95 14.72 16.43
C TYR A 299 18.73 13.48 15.98
N GLN A 300 18.17 12.81 14.99
CA GLN A 300 18.74 11.59 14.45
C GLN A 300 19.47 12.00 13.18
N PRO A 301 20.81 11.86 13.09
CA PRO A 301 21.58 12.44 12.00
C PRO A 301 21.22 11.88 10.61
N HIS A 302 20.61 10.69 10.57
CA HIS A 302 20.16 10.03 9.33
C HIS A 302 18.78 10.51 8.85
N LEU A 303 18.02 11.23 9.68
CA LEU A 303 16.75 11.83 9.27
C LEU A 303 17.01 13.27 8.80
N PRO A 304 16.36 13.71 7.71
CA PRO A 304 16.44 15.11 7.31
C PRO A 304 15.89 15.99 8.44
N THR A 305 16.47 17.16 8.61
CA THR A 305 16.02 18.18 9.56
C THR A 305 15.63 19.43 8.78
N ASN A 306 14.39 19.89 8.97
CA ASN A 306 13.97 21.17 8.42
C ASN A 306 14.58 22.30 9.23
N VAL A 307 15.34 23.17 8.59
CA VAL A 307 15.74 24.46 9.19
C VAL A 307 14.87 25.54 8.58
N ALA A 308 13.88 25.99 9.34
CA ALA A 308 12.85 26.92 8.91
C ALA A 308 13.06 28.31 9.54
N TRP A 309 12.76 29.36 8.79
CA TRP A 309 12.72 30.74 9.30
C TRP A 309 11.74 31.59 8.51
N TRP A 310 11.28 32.69 9.13
CA TRP A 310 10.28 33.57 8.53
C TRP A 310 10.89 34.83 7.91
N ASN A 311 11.28 35.81 8.73
CA ASN A 311 11.92 37.06 8.30
C ASN A 311 13.41 37.14 8.65
N ASN A 312 13.89 36.27 9.54
CA ASN A 312 15.23 36.29 10.09
C ASN A 312 16.35 36.48 9.05
N GLU A 313 17.38 37.21 9.46
CA GLU A 313 18.59 37.40 8.66
C GLU A 313 19.23 36.04 8.36
N HIS A 314 19.67 35.86 7.12
CA HIS A 314 20.24 34.61 6.65
C HIS A 314 21.49 34.18 7.44
N GLU A 315 22.11 35.10 8.19
CA GLU A 315 23.35 34.87 8.94
C GLU A 315 23.19 33.82 10.04
N HIS A 316 22.15 33.90 10.87
CA HIS A 316 21.95 32.95 11.96
C HIS A 316 21.65 31.53 11.47
N VAL A 317 20.89 31.44 10.37
CA VAL A 317 20.58 30.18 9.71
C VAL A 317 21.87 29.58 9.13
N ASN A 318 22.69 30.37 8.45
CA ASN A 318 23.96 29.90 7.89
C ASN A 318 24.93 29.43 8.99
N GLU A 319 25.02 30.16 10.10
CA GLU A 319 25.86 29.74 11.23
C GLU A 319 25.37 28.42 11.84
N PHE A 320 24.06 28.24 11.99
CA PHE A 320 23.49 26.97 12.44
C PHE A 320 23.84 25.83 11.48
N LEU A 321 23.67 26.06 10.17
CA LEU A 321 23.97 25.07 9.12
C LEU A 321 25.44 24.64 9.11
N LEU A 322 26.37 25.56 9.41
CA LEU A 322 27.80 25.25 9.51
C LEU A 322 28.14 24.37 10.72
N LYS A 323 27.35 24.44 11.80
CA LYS A 323 27.59 23.72 13.06
C LYS A 323 26.77 22.42 13.19
N TYR A 324 25.67 22.29 12.45
CA TYR A 324 24.82 21.10 12.47
C TYR A 324 25.40 19.98 11.60
N LEU A 325 25.46 18.76 12.13
CA LEU A 325 26.14 17.62 11.48
C LEU A 325 25.18 16.73 10.64
N GLY A 326 23.86 16.92 10.79
CA GLY A 326 22.85 16.11 10.11
C GLY A 326 22.46 16.62 8.72
N ALA A 327 21.67 15.83 7.99
CA ALA A 327 21.09 16.27 6.71
C ALA A 327 20.05 17.37 6.93
N VAL A 328 20.12 18.45 6.16
CA VAL A 328 19.24 19.62 6.33
C VAL A 328 18.44 19.92 5.07
N THR A 329 17.17 20.27 5.28
CA THR A 329 16.29 20.91 4.31
C THR A 329 15.99 22.33 4.77
N VAL A 330 16.33 23.30 3.92
CA VAL A 330 16.28 24.73 4.26
C VAL A 330 14.94 25.30 3.80
N LEU A 331 14.15 25.90 4.70
CA LEU A 331 12.77 26.34 4.44
C LEU A 331 12.52 27.81 4.82
N ARG A 332 12.41 28.68 3.82
CA ARG A 332 11.97 30.07 4.02
C ARG A 332 10.45 30.17 3.96
N VAL A 333 9.79 30.27 5.12
CA VAL A 333 8.33 30.13 5.25
C VAL A 333 7.56 31.29 4.58
N LYS A 334 8.12 32.50 4.58
CA LYS A 334 7.46 33.69 4.00
C LYS A 334 7.17 33.58 2.50
N ASN A 335 8.03 32.89 1.75
CA ASN A 335 7.94 32.77 0.28
C ASN A 335 7.50 31.37 -0.17
N CYS A 336 6.95 30.60 0.76
CA CYS A 336 6.61 29.20 0.58
C CYS A 336 5.38 29.07 -0.36
N ARG A 337 5.61 28.70 -1.62
CA ARG A 337 4.55 28.33 -2.59
C ARG A 337 4.15 26.87 -2.42
N GLU A 338 3.14 26.39 -3.14
CA GLU A 338 2.70 24.98 -3.05
C GLU A 338 3.83 23.93 -3.16
N SER A 339 4.92 24.23 -3.87
CA SER A 339 6.09 23.33 -4.00
C SER A 339 6.86 23.10 -2.71
N CYS A 340 6.86 24.04 -1.75
CA CYS A 340 7.57 23.86 -0.49
C CYS A 340 6.78 22.99 0.51
N LEU A 341 5.51 22.68 0.20
CA LEU A 341 4.61 21.99 1.12
C LEU A 341 5.08 20.57 1.46
N GLU A 342 5.78 19.94 0.51
CA GLU A 342 6.35 18.61 0.72
C GLU A 342 7.45 18.61 1.78
N LEU A 343 8.16 19.73 1.95
CA LEU A 343 9.22 19.86 2.96
C LEU A 343 8.66 19.77 4.37
N PHE A 344 7.40 20.14 4.61
CA PHE A 344 6.80 20.03 5.95
C PHE A 344 6.63 18.59 6.43
N LYS A 345 6.77 17.57 5.58
CA LYS A 345 6.65 16.15 5.98
C LYS A 345 7.81 15.66 6.87
N VAL A 346 8.85 16.47 7.05
CA VAL A 346 10.03 16.12 7.86
C VAL A 346 9.72 16.20 9.36
N LYS A 347 10.07 15.14 10.10
CA LYS A 347 9.73 14.98 11.54
C LYS A 347 10.51 15.89 12.47
N GLN A 348 11.71 16.31 12.08
CA GLN A 348 12.63 17.12 12.89
C GLN A 348 12.72 18.52 12.31
N THR A 349 12.41 19.54 13.10
CA THR A 349 12.43 20.93 12.64
C THR A 349 13.17 21.82 13.62
N VAL A 350 14.09 22.64 13.14
CA VAL A 350 14.62 23.81 13.83
C VAL A 350 13.96 25.04 13.25
N LEU A 351 13.28 25.83 14.08
CA LEU A 351 12.59 27.04 13.65
C LEU A 351 13.23 28.27 14.31
N PHE A 352 13.66 29.21 13.48
CA PHE A 352 14.06 30.54 13.91
C PHE A 352 12.86 31.48 13.81
N ALA A 353 12.36 31.94 14.96
CA ALA A 353 11.22 32.84 15.02
C ALA A 353 11.51 34.02 15.93
N ASP A 354 11.20 35.21 15.43
CA ASP A 354 11.47 36.46 16.15
C ASP A 354 10.34 36.78 17.12
N ASN A 355 9.10 36.48 16.70
CA ASN A 355 7.91 36.73 17.48
C ASN A 355 6.95 35.53 17.51
N PRO A 356 6.03 35.46 18.50
CA PRO A 356 5.07 34.37 18.63
C PRO A 356 4.15 34.18 17.41
N LYS A 357 3.87 35.25 16.65
CA LYS A 357 3.02 35.18 15.46
C LYS A 357 3.68 34.40 14.33
N GLU A 358 5.00 34.56 14.14
CA GLU A 358 5.76 33.77 13.16
C GLU A 358 5.70 32.29 13.49
N PHE A 359 5.88 31.92 14.77
CA PHE A 359 5.73 30.55 15.22
C PHE A 359 4.31 30.00 14.99
N GLN A 360 3.28 30.79 15.36
CA GLN A 360 1.89 30.42 15.14
C GLN A 360 1.55 30.22 13.65
N ASN A 361 2.09 31.06 12.77
CA ASN A 361 1.90 30.95 11.33
C ASN A 361 2.59 29.71 10.78
N PHE A 362 3.85 29.46 11.18
CA PHE A 362 4.57 28.24 10.83
C PHE A 362 3.78 26.99 11.21
N LEU A 363 3.31 26.90 12.47
CA LEU A 363 2.51 25.76 12.91
C LEU A 363 1.18 25.66 12.17
N SER A 364 0.53 26.77 11.86
CA SER A 364 -0.74 26.74 11.12
C SER A 364 -0.57 26.22 9.69
N ILE A 365 0.56 26.53 9.04
CA ILE A 365 0.91 25.96 7.73
C ILE A 365 1.28 24.48 7.90
N SER A 366 2.22 24.17 8.80
CA SER A 366 2.71 22.81 9.03
C SER A 366 1.60 21.82 9.37
N ASN A 367 0.62 22.22 10.19
CA ASN A 367 -0.48 21.37 10.62
C ASN A 367 -1.44 20.96 9.50
N ASN A 368 -1.45 21.70 8.38
CA ASN A 368 -2.27 21.32 7.22
C ASN A 368 -1.61 20.19 6.41
N TYR A 369 -0.32 19.90 6.63
CA TYR A 369 0.46 18.95 5.85
C TYR A 369 1.10 17.82 6.67
N THR A 370 1.21 18.01 7.99
CA THR A 370 1.73 17.00 8.92
C THR A 370 0.60 16.33 9.66
N PHE A 371 0.59 15.00 9.64
CA PHE A 371 -0.30 14.20 10.48
C PHE A 371 0.45 13.57 11.65
N GLU A 372 1.78 13.43 11.56
CA GLU A 372 2.63 13.00 12.67
C GLU A 372 3.02 14.17 13.57
N ALA A 373 3.29 13.89 14.85
CA ALA A 373 3.84 14.88 15.75
C ALA A 373 5.26 15.27 15.30
N ILE A 374 5.50 16.57 15.16
CA ILE A 374 6.81 17.12 14.82
C ILE A 374 7.60 17.43 16.09
N LEU A 375 8.90 17.18 16.02
CA LEU A 375 9.86 17.57 17.03
C LEU A 375 10.42 18.94 16.65
N VAL A 376 10.24 19.94 17.52
CA VAL A 376 10.61 21.33 17.20
C VAL A 376 11.66 21.85 18.18
N ILE A 377 12.78 22.34 17.65
CA ILE A 377 13.72 23.20 18.37
C ILE A 377 13.45 24.64 17.89
N LEU A 378 12.82 25.42 18.74
CA LEU A 378 12.52 26.83 18.50
C LEU A 378 13.68 27.68 19.02
N VAL A 379 14.30 28.46 18.15
CA VAL A 379 15.34 29.43 18.50
C VAL A 379 14.72 30.82 18.45
N ILE A 380 14.68 31.51 19.58
CA ILE A 380 14.12 32.87 19.70
C ILE A 380 15.27 33.87 19.62
N ASN A 381 15.26 34.69 18.56
CA ASN A 381 16.35 35.62 18.27
C ASN A 381 16.13 37.04 18.86
N GLU A 382 14.88 37.38 19.23
CA GLU A 382 14.54 38.70 19.77
C GLU A 382 14.93 38.90 21.24
N ASN A 383 14.87 40.18 21.66
CA ASN A 383 15.30 40.75 22.94
C ASN A 383 15.20 39.80 24.14
N PRO A 384 16.24 39.79 25.01
CA PRO A 384 16.24 38.99 26.23
C PRO A 384 14.98 39.29 27.05
N GLY A 385 14.21 38.25 27.38
CA GLY A 385 12.94 38.38 28.09
C GLY A 385 11.66 38.23 27.28
N SER A 386 11.73 37.72 26.04
CA SER A 386 10.53 37.28 25.32
C SER A 386 9.70 36.30 26.16
N ASP A 387 8.37 36.44 26.12
CA ASP A 387 7.48 35.62 26.94
C ASP A 387 7.40 34.18 26.39
N VAL A 388 8.33 33.33 26.83
CA VAL A 388 8.37 31.88 26.50
C VAL A 388 7.02 31.20 26.78
N LYS A 389 6.21 31.73 27.71
CA LYS A 389 4.85 31.26 28.01
C LYS A 389 3.90 31.40 26.81
N GLU A 390 4.07 32.43 25.98
CA GLU A 390 3.26 32.61 24.78
C GLU A 390 3.56 31.54 23.73
N TYR A 391 4.84 31.25 23.49
CA TYR A 391 5.27 30.20 22.56
C TYR A 391 4.79 28.82 23.01
N THR A 392 4.96 28.47 24.29
CA THR A 392 4.50 27.18 24.84
C THR A 392 2.98 27.03 24.81
N LYS A 393 2.22 28.11 25.05
CA LYS A 393 0.77 28.13 24.89
C LYS A 393 0.36 27.93 23.42
N ILE A 394 1.04 28.56 22.47
CA ILE A 394 0.81 28.36 21.03
C ILE A 394 1.11 26.91 20.64
N ALA A 395 2.24 26.37 21.10
CA ALA A 395 2.68 25.01 20.83
C ALA A 395 1.63 23.99 21.34
N SER A 396 1.22 24.11 22.61
CA SER A 396 0.19 23.25 23.23
C SER A 396 -1.15 23.36 22.50
N LYS A 397 -1.63 24.56 22.17
CA LYS A 397 -2.89 24.75 21.41
C LYS A 397 -2.84 24.11 20.01
N LYS A 398 -1.65 23.93 19.47
CA LYS A 398 -1.41 23.32 18.16
C LYS A 398 -0.89 21.89 18.25
N ASP A 399 -0.99 21.23 19.40
CA ASP A 399 -0.54 19.84 19.64
C ASP A 399 0.95 19.60 19.37
N VAL A 400 1.79 20.63 19.48
CA VAL A 400 3.25 20.52 19.40
C VAL A 400 3.81 20.59 20.81
N GLU A 401 3.69 19.47 21.53
CA GLU A 401 4.20 19.40 22.89
C GLU A 401 5.68 19.03 22.89
N ASP A 402 6.17 18.31 21.89
CA ASP A 402 7.59 17.96 21.70
C ASP A 402 8.40 19.15 21.16
N ILE A 403 8.48 20.19 21.98
CA ILE A 403 9.19 21.44 21.71
C ILE A 403 10.33 21.69 22.71
N LEU A 404 11.45 22.16 22.20
CA LEU A 404 12.52 22.78 22.97
C LEU A 404 12.66 24.23 22.52
N ILE A 405 12.72 25.15 23.47
CA ILE A 405 12.83 26.57 23.22
C ILE A 405 14.20 27.01 23.72
N VAL A 406 15.04 27.50 22.82
CA VAL A 406 16.36 28.05 23.11
C VAL A 406 16.24 29.57 23.02
N SER A 407 16.44 30.27 24.13
CA SER A 407 16.24 31.71 24.25
C SER A 407 17.27 32.35 25.17
N LEU A 408 17.49 33.66 25.01
CA LEU A 408 18.30 34.47 25.93
C LEU A 408 17.43 34.98 27.08
N ASN A 409 17.86 34.74 28.31
CA ASN A 409 17.28 35.33 29.52
C ASN A 409 17.71 36.80 29.68
N PHE A 410 17.04 37.53 30.58
CA PHE A 410 17.36 38.94 30.91
C PHE A 410 18.80 39.18 31.39
N ASP A 411 19.45 38.14 31.89
CA ASP A 411 20.84 38.13 32.36
C ASP A 411 21.84 37.71 31.28
N ASP A 412 21.40 37.67 30.01
CA ASP A 412 22.16 37.19 28.85
C ASP A 412 22.58 35.72 28.94
N THR A 413 22.01 34.93 29.85
CA THR A 413 22.25 33.48 29.89
C THR A 413 21.35 32.77 28.89
N ILE A 414 21.87 31.72 28.24
CA ILE A 414 21.08 30.90 27.33
C ILE A 414 20.26 29.91 28.15
N ALA A 415 18.94 30.10 28.15
CA ALA A 415 17.99 29.17 28.73
C ALA A 415 17.47 28.20 27.68
N VAL A 416 17.28 26.94 28.10
CA VAL A 416 16.61 25.92 27.30
C VAL A 416 15.37 25.50 28.06
N SER A 417 14.20 25.76 27.48
CA SER A 417 12.91 25.46 28.09
C SER A 417 12.14 24.40 27.29
N THR A 418 11.29 23.63 27.97
CA THR A 418 10.28 22.77 27.33
C THR A 418 8.95 22.89 28.06
N VAL A 419 7.96 22.17 27.57
CA VAL A 419 6.68 21.93 28.22
C VAL A 419 6.69 20.54 28.87
N ILE A 420 6.03 20.33 29.99
CA ILE A 420 5.74 18.98 30.51
C ILE A 420 4.23 18.89 30.75
N PRO A 421 3.47 18.33 29.80
CA PRO A 421 2.01 18.44 29.81
C PRO A 421 1.34 17.61 30.91
N TYR A 422 2.00 16.59 31.45
CA TYR A 422 1.41 15.68 32.43
C TYR A 422 2.27 15.59 33.69
N GLY A 423 1.61 15.73 34.84
CA GLY A 423 2.20 15.58 36.17
C GLY A 423 1.16 15.08 37.18
N SER A 424 1.58 14.82 38.42
CA SER A 424 0.67 14.33 39.46
C SER A 424 -0.45 15.35 39.72
N GLY A 425 -1.67 15.03 39.26
CA GLY A 425 -2.84 15.90 39.37
C GLY A 425 -2.90 17.09 38.40
N ILE A 426 -1.95 17.19 37.46
CA ILE A 426 -1.90 18.30 36.48
C ILE A 426 -1.94 17.71 35.07
N CYS A 427 -2.96 18.10 34.30
CA CYS A 427 -3.19 17.60 32.94
C CYS A 427 -3.25 18.78 31.95
N GLY A 428 -2.37 18.77 30.96
CA GLY A 428 -2.24 19.85 29.97
C GLY A 428 -1.49 21.07 30.48
N ASP A 429 -0.47 20.89 31.33
CA ASP A 429 0.38 22.01 31.77
C ASP A 429 1.27 22.49 30.62
N TYR A 430 1.06 23.74 30.20
CA TYR A 430 1.88 24.39 29.18
C TYR A 430 2.84 25.42 29.77
N THR A 431 3.04 25.43 31.10
CA THR A 431 4.04 26.31 31.70
C THR A 431 5.45 25.91 31.24
N PRO A 432 6.27 26.89 30.81
CA PRO A 432 7.63 26.61 30.39
C PRO A 432 8.45 26.17 31.60
N ARG A 433 9.15 25.05 31.46
CA ARG A 433 10.10 24.54 32.43
C ARG A 433 11.50 24.57 31.82
N GLU A 434 12.40 25.30 32.46
CA GLU A 434 13.82 25.28 32.14
C GLU A 434 14.40 23.88 32.40
N ILE A 435 15.24 23.42 31.47
CA ILE A 435 15.83 22.09 31.49
C ILE A 435 17.34 22.22 31.65
N THR A 436 17.89 21.44 32.57
CA THR A 436 19.35 21.32 32.73
C THR A 436 19.95 20.40 31.67
N THR A 437 21.26 20.54 31.39
CA THR A 437 21.96 19.70 30.40
C THR A 437 21.83 18.19 30.69
N SER A 438 21.75 17.79 31.98
CA SER A 438 21.52 16.41 32.41
C SER A 438 20.12 15.86 32.07
N GLU A 439 19.12 16.72 31.97
CA GLU A 439 17.73 16.34 31.72
C GLU A 439 17.39 16.22 30.22
N ARG A 440 18.32 16.55 29.31
CA ARG A 440 18.08 16.47 27.84
C ARG A 440 17.69 15.06 27.37
N ASN A 441 18.19 14.01 28.03
CA ASN A 441 17.83 12.62 27.73
C ASN A 441 16.35 12.32 28.02
N TYR A 442 15.70 13.08 28.90
CA TYR A 442 14.27 12.94 29.22
C TYR A 442 13.39 13.20 27.99
N PHE A 443 13.80 14.14 27.12
CA PHE A 443 13.06 14.55 25.94
C PHE A 443 12.99 13.47 24.86
N LYS A 444 14.01 12.59 24.76
CA LYS A 444 14.02 11.51 23.77
C LYS A 444 13.02 10.40 24.04
N GLN A 445 12.63 10.14 25.30
CA GLN A 445 11.93 8.90 25.65
C GLN A 445 10.88 8.98 26.76
N ASN A 446 10.86 10.00 27.62
CA ASN A 446 10.14 9.86 28.91
C ASN A 446 8.90 10.74 29.08
N LYS A 447 8.73 11.79 28.26
CA LYS A 447 7.70 12.80 28.48
C LYS A 447 6.26 12.25 28.52
N PHE A 448 5.98 11.23 27.72
CA PHE A 448 4.66 10.61 27.63
C PHE A 448 4.59 9.21 28.24
N LYS A 449 5.65 8.74 28.92
CA LYS A 449 5.67 7.40 29.54
C LYS A 449 4.66 7.22 30.67
N ASN A 450 4.22 8.32 31.27
CA ASN A 450 3.32 8.30 32.40
C ASN A 450 2.40 9.51 32.32
N PHE A 451 1.10 9.27 32.23
CA PHE A 451 0.06 10.31 32.22
C PHE A 451 -0.39 10.73 33.61
N TYR A 452 0.08 10.07 34.67
CA TYR A 452 -0.24 10.38 36.07
C TYR A 452 -1.74 10.44 36.36
N GLY A 453 -2.51 9.58 35.70
CA GLY A 453 -3.97 9.53 35.80
C GLY A 453 -4.71 10.52 34.90
N CYS A 454 -4.01 11.29 34.05
CA CYS A 454 -4.65 12.21 33.13
C CYS A 454 -5.54 11.47 32.11
N PRO A 455 -6.72 12.02 31.77
CA PRO A 455 -7.67 11.33 30.92
C PRO A 455 -7.26 11.36 29.45
N ILE A 456 -7.21 10.19 28.82
CA ILE A 456 -7.17 10.03 27.37
C ILE A 456 -8.61 9.99 26.86
N ARG A 457 -8.93 10.87 25.91
CA ARG A 457 -10.27 11.03 25.37
C ARG A 457 -10.52 9.99 24.28
N VAL A 458 -11.54 9.17 24.45
CA VAL A 458 -11.88 8.11 23.51
C VAL A 458 -13.29 8.35 22.98
N THR A 459 -13.42 8.36 21.66
CA THR A 459 -14.71 8.22 21.01
C THR A 459 -14.96 6.74 20.75
N ALA A 460 -16.10 6.24 21.20
CA ALA A 460 -16.54 4.86 20.99
C ALA A 460 -17.68 4.81 19.96
N LEU A 461 -17.67 3.80 19.11
CA LEU A 461 -18.79 3.40 18.26
C LEU A 461 -19.25 2.02 18.73
N GLU A 462 -20.53 1.88 19.05
CA GLU A 462 -21.09 0.59 19.44
C GLU A 462 -21.12 -0.35 18.23
N LEU A 463 -20.33 -1.42 18.30
CA LEU A 463 -20.16 -2.38 17.22
C LEU A 463 -19.78 -3.74 17.80
N VAL A 464 -20.78 -4.55 18.14
CA VAL A 464 -20.58 -5.87 18.78
C VAL A 464 -19.97 -6.85 17.77
N PRO A 465 -18.92 -7.63 18.11
CA PRO A 465 -18.38 -7.87 19.47
C PRO A 465 -17.19 -6.97 19.87
N TYR A 466 -16.83 -5.98 19.07
CA TYR A 466 -15.64 -5.14 19.29
C TYR A 466 -15.82 -4.13 20.42
N VAL A 467 -16.97 -3.47 20.43
CA VAL A 467 -17.33 -2.46 21.42
C VAL A 467 -18.80 -2.60 21.77
N LYS A 468 -19.07 -2.75 23.06
CA LYS A 468 -20.37 -2.72 23.69
C LYS A 468 -20.38 -1.58 24.70
N VAL A 469 -21.29 -0.64 24.53
CA VAL A 469 -21.39 0.54 25.36
C VAL A 469 -22.41 0.27 26.47
N THR A 470 -22.03 0.41 27.73
CA THR A 470 -22.96 0.31 28.86
C THR A 470 -23.25 1.71 29.40
N LYS A 471 -24.53 2.09 29.41
CA LYS A 471 -24.98 3.42 29.85
C LYS A 471 -25.87 3.34 31.09
N GLU A 472 -25.79 4.34 31.96
CA GLU A 472 -26.74 4.60 33.04
C GLU A 472 -27.14 6.07 32.97
N ASN A 473 -28.44 6.36 32.93
CA ASN A 473 -28.98 7.72 32.78
C ASN A 473 -28.31 8.50 31.62
N ASP A 474 -28.20 7.85 30.45
CA ASP A 474 -27.52 8.34 29.24
C ASP A 474 -26.02 8.61 29.34
N THR A 475 -25.42 8.45 30.52
CA THR A 475 -23.97 8.55 30.71
C THR A 475 -23.31 7.21 30.45
N VAL A 476 -22.22 7.20 29.68
CA VAL A 476 -21.48 5.96 29.41
C VAL A 476 -20.60 5.65 30.60
N ILE A 477 -20.87 4.53 31.28
CA ILE A 477 -20.12 4.11 32.46
C ILE A 477 -18.96 3.21 32.06
N ASN A 478 -19.18 2.35 31.07
CA ASN A 478 -18.24 1.29 30.74
C ASN A 478 -18.27 0.93 29.25
N LEU A 479 -17.10 0.59 28.70
CA LEU A 479 -16.92 0.04 27.36
C LEU A 479 -16.38 -1.38 27.50
N ASN A 480 -17.05 -2.38 26.94
CA ASN A 480 -16.55 -3.75 26.94
C ASN A 480 -16.43 -4.27 25.51
N GLY A 481 -15.71 -5.35 25.28
CA GLY A 481 -15.57 -5.97 23.96
C GLY A 481 -14.11 -5.96 23.50
N LEU A 482 -13.85 -6.65 22.39
CA LEU A 482 -12.48 -6.98 21.96
C LEU A 482 -11.57 -5.77 21.86
N ASP A 483 -12.00 -4.72 21.15
CA ASP A 483 -11.18 -3.52 20.96
C ASP A 483 -11.27 -2.56 22.16
N ALA A 484 -12.40 -2.53 22.85
CA ALA A 484 -12.56 -1.71 24.05
C ALA A 484 -11.64 -2.17 25.19
N ASP A 485 -11.59 -3.48 25.44
CA ASP A 485 -10.76 -4.08 26.47
C ASP A 485 -9.27 -3.93 26.13
N PHE A 486 -8.93 -4.04 24.85
CA PHE A 486 -7.56 -3.78 24.38
C PHE A 486 -7.12 -2.33 24.60
N VAL A 487 -7.98 -1.35 24.29
CA VAL A 487 -7.67 0.07 24.54
C VAL A 487 -7.56 0.39 26.02
N LYS A 488 -8.38 -0.23 26.87
CA LYS A 488 -8.24 -0.10 28.34
C LYS A 488 -6.86 -0.54 28.81
N LEU A 489 -6.37 -1.68 28.33
CA LEU A 489 -5.03 -2.16 28.69
C LEU A 489 -3.93 -1.18 28.28
N VAL A 490 -4.03 -0.56 27.09
CA VAL A 490 -3.07 0.47 26.64
C VAL A 490 -3.16 1.74 27.50
N ILE A 491 -4.36 2.19 27.84
CA ILE A 491 -4.56 3.35 28.72
C ILE A 491 -4.00 3.08 30.12
N GLU A 492 -4.21 1.88 30.64
CA GLU A 492 -3.65 1.43 31.93
C GLU A 492 -2.12 1.36 31.89
N SER A 493 -1.52 0.85 30.80
CA SER A 493 -0.05 0.77 30.67
C SER A 493 0.62 2.16 30.62
N LEU A 494 -0.09 3.16 30.09
CA LEU A 494 0.33 4.56 30.08
C LEU A 494 0.07 5.29 31.41
N ASN A 495 -0.46 4.59 32.42
CA ASN A 495 -0.93 5.16 33.69
C ASN A 495 -1.86 6.37 33.47
N ALA A 496 -2.80 6.23 32.53
CA ALA A 496 -3.79 7.23 32.16
C ALA A 496 -5.19 6.80 32.66
N THR A 497 -6.17 7.70 32.59
CA THR A 497 -7.58 7.37 32.79
C THR A 497 -8.33 7.37 31.46
N LEU A 498 -9.37 6.56 31.33
CA LEU A 498 -10.22 6.53 30.14
C LEU A 498 -11.35 7.55 30.30
N LYS A 499 -11.45 8.52 29.38
CA LYS A 499 -12.59 9.44 29.30
C LYS A 499 -13.33 9.27 27.99
N ILE A 500 -14.58 8.85 28.05
CA ILE A 500 -15.40 8.65 26.86
C ILE A 500 -16.05 9.99 26.50
N VAL A 501 -15.70 10.55 25.34
CA VAL A 501 -16.22 11.87 24.91
C VAL A 501 -17.46 11.75 24.04
N SER A 502 -17.61 10.64 23.33
CA SER A 502 -18.75 10.36 22.47
C SER A 502 -18.94 8.86 22.33
N ALA A 503 -20.18 8.38 22.42
CA ALA A 503 -20.54 6.98 22.22
C ALA A 503 -21.73 6.83 21.26
N SER A 504 -22.87 7.48 21.56
CA SER A 504 -24.02 7.58 20.63
C SER A 504 -24.00 8.84 19.78
N ASP A 505 -23.32 9.88 20.24
CA ASP A 505 -23.54 11.23 19.74
C ASP A 505 -22.61 11.49 18.54
N HIS A 506 -22.98 12.33 17.58
CA HIS A 506 -22.24 12.52 16.32
C HIS A 506 -22.37 11.37 15.29
N GLY A 507 -23.29 10.43 15.47
CA GLY A 507 -23.69 9.48 14.43
C GLY A 507 -22.72 8.32 14.19
N ASP A 508 -22.65 7.85 12.94
CA ASP A 508 -21.85 6.70 12.52
C ASP A 508 -20.34 7.01 12.51
N LEU A 509 -19.54 6.06 12.05
CA LEU A 509 -18.09 6.15 11.98
C LEU A 509 -17.59 7.38 11.23
N GLY A 510 -18.33 7.79 10.21
CA GLY A 510 -18.05 8.97 9.40
C GLY A 510 -16.98 8.75 8.33
N TYR A 511 -16.80 9.78 7.53
CA TYR A 511 -15.94 9.77 6.34
C TYR A 511 -15.11 11.05 6.25
N TYR A 512 -14.02 10.97 5.50
CA TYR A 512 -13.20 12.12 5.16
C TYR A 512 -13.40 12.44 3.67
N ILE A 513 -14.06 13.55 3.37
CA ILE A 513 -14.35 14.01 2.02
C ILE A 513 -14.05 15.50 1.93
N ASN A 514 -13.24 15.89 0.95
CA ASN A 514 -12.92 17.29 0.63
C ASN A 514 -12.45 18.11 1.85
N GLY A 515 -11.57 17.55 2.68
CA GLY A 515 -11.03 18.24 3.85
C GLY A 515 -11.97 18.30 5.06
N THR A 516 -13.18 17.75 4.94
CA THR A 516 -14.15 17.70 6.03
C THR A 516 -14.27 16.26 6.53
N ALA A 517 -14.06 16.08 7.83
CA ALA A 517 -14.29 14.82 8.51
C ALA A 517 -15.69 14.84 9.15
N THR A 518 -16.43 13.75 9.06
CA THR A 518 -17.74 13.60 9.71
C THR A 518 -17.71 12.45 10.72
N GLY A 519 -18.78 12.30 11.50
CA GLY A 519 -18.96 11.16 12.40
C GLY A 519 -17.92 11.08 13.51
N LYS A 520 -17.72 9.86 14.02
CA LYS A 520 -16.71 9.56 15.04
C LYS A 520 -15.27 9.84 14.57
N PHE A 521 -14.99 9.66 13.28
CA PHE A 521 -13.70 10.03 12.69
C PHE A 521 -13.48 11.56 12.72
N GLY A 522 -14.57 12.34 12.62
CA GLY A 522 -14.56 13.79 12.81
C GLY A 522 -14.13 14.19 14.21
N ASP A 523 -14.56 13.46 15.26
CA ASP A 523 -14.11 13.73 16.64
C ASP A 523 -12.58 13.68 16.76
N LEU A 524 -11.94 12.77 16.02
CA LEU A 524 -10.50 12.63 15.98
C LEU A 524 -9.83 13.81 15.24
N TYR A 525 -10.34 14.12 14.05
CA TYR A 525 -9.79 15.17 13.18
C TYR A 525 -9.93 16.57 13.80
N TYR A 526 -11.03 16.84 14.49
CA TYR A 526 -11.30 18.12 15.16
C TYR A 526 -10.81 18.18 16.61
N ASN A 527 -9.92 17.27 17.02
CA ASN A 527 -9.32 17.23 18.35
C ASN A 527 -10.33 17.11 19.51
N VAL A 528 -11.51 16.53 19.28
CA VAL A 528 -12.51 16.22 20.31
C VAL A 528 -12.10 14.95 21.08
N ALA A 529 -11.58 13.96 20.36
CA ALA A 529 -11.05 12.70 20.89
C ALA A 529 -9.57 12.53 20.57
N ASP A 530 -8.86 11.76 21.40
CA ASP A 530 -7.47 11.35 21.20
C ASP A 530 -7.39 9.99 20.47
N MET A 531 -8.39 9.13 20.65
CA MET A 531 -8.53 7.82 19.98
C MET A 531 -9.97 7.54 19.55
N VAL A 532 -10.14 6.73 18.50
CA VAL A 532 -11.45 6.18 18.08
C VAL A 532 -11.44 4.65 18.18
N VAL A 533 -12.51 4.09 18.75
CA VAL A 533 -12.70 2.64 18.97
C VAL A 533 -14.09 2.25 18.45
N PRO A 534 -14.27 1.14 17.72
CA PRO A 534 -13.37 0.01 17.45
C PRO A 534 -12.24 0.34 16.48
N ALA A 535 -11.41 -0.67 16.21
CA ALA A 535 -10.46 -0.65 15.10
C ALA A 535 -11.19 -0.43 13.78
N LEU A 536 -10.68 0.48 12.96
CA LEU A 536 -11.27 0.83 11.68
C LEU A 536 -10.40 0.35 10.55
N ILE A 537 -11.06 0.06 9.42
CA ILE A 537 -10.36 -0.29 8.20
C ILE A 537 -9.52 0.88 7.71
N LEU A 538 -8.28 0.56 7.35
CA LEU A 538 -7.35 1.46 6.69
C LEU A 538 -7.83 1.80 5.28
N THR A 539 -8.21 3.07 5.05
CA THR A 539 -8.60 3.55 3.72
C THR A 539 -7.68 4.66 3.24
N THR A 540 -7.59 4.81 1.91
CA THR A 540 -6.77 5.86 1.26
C THR A 540 -7.18 7.27 1.69
N ARG A 541 -8.44 7.44 2.09
CA ARG A 541 -9.00 8.73 2.54
C ARG A 541 -8.76 9.03 4.01
N ARG A 542 -8.76 8.01 4.89
CA ARG A 542 -8.58 8.20 6.33
C ARG A 542 -7.11 8.23 6.74
N TYR A 543 -6.27 7.43 6.09
CA TYR A 543 -4.84 7.36 6.40
C TYR A 543 -4.12 8.72 6.40
N PRO A 544 -4.33 9.64 5.43
CA PRO A 544 -3.67 10.94 5.47
C PRO A 544 -4.26 11.92 6.50
N ALA A 545 -5.43 11.62 7.10
CA ALA A 545 -6.15 12.54 7.97
C ALA A 545 -5.97 12.26 9.47
N ALA A 546 -5.40 11.11 9.83
CA ALA A 546 -5.22 10.70 11.22
C ALA A 546 -4.03 9.75 11.36
N GLN A 547 -3.49 9.64 12.57
CA GLN A 547 -2.45 8.64 12.86
C GLN A 547 -3.11 7.28 13.08
N VAL A 548 -2.37 6.20 12.80
CA VAL A 548 -2.86 4.82 12.96
C VAL A 548 -1.90 4.02 13.81
N THR A 549 -2.44 3.10 14.61
CA THR A 549 -1.66 2.09 15.34
C THR A 549 -1.15 1.01 14.41
N TYR A 550 -0.37 0.06 14.93
CA TYR A 550 -0.12 -1.19 14.22
C TYR A 550 -1.41 -1.96 13.97
N VAL A 551 -1.39 -2.80 12.93
CA VAL A 551 -2.50 -3.69 12.60
C VAL A 551 -2.51 -4.79 13.65
N HIS A 552 -3.37 -4.67 14.67
CA HIS A 552 -3.49 -5.71 15.70
C HIS A 552 -4.38 -6.87 15.25
N ARG A 553 -5.26 -6.65 14.27
CA ARG A 553 -6.09 -7.70 13.69
C ARG A 553 -6.50 -7.38 12.23
N PRO A 554 -6.38 -8.34 11.30
CA PRO A 554 -7.04 -8.23 10.00
C PRO A 554 -8.55 -8.46 10.16
N THR A 555 -9.34 -7.54 9.60
CA THR A 555 -10.80 -7.67 9.49
C THR A 555 -11.12 -8.41 8.20
N ARG A 556 -11.97 -9.43 8.29
CA ARG A 556 -12.39 -10.22 7.13
C ARG A 556 -13.77 -9.80 6.69
N ILE A 557 -13.87 -9.09 5.57
CA ILE A 557 -15.17 -8.74 5.01
C ILE A 557 -15.73 -9.94 4.24
N ILE A 558 -16.98 -10.27 4.54
CA ILE A 558 -17.74 -11.31 3.85
C ILE A 558 -19.07 -10.78 3.35
N LEU A 559 -19.62 -11.47 2.36
CA LEU A 559 -20.97 -11.24 1.87
C LEU A 559 -21.92 -12.29 2.46
N CYS A 560 -22.98 -11.83 3.09
CA CYS A 560 -24.04 -12.65 3.67
C CYS A 560 -25.29 -12.61 2.79
N LEU A 561 -25.91 -13.77 2.61
CA LEU A 561 -27.14 -14.02 1.87
C LEU A 561 -28.15 -14.74 2.77
N PRO A 562 -29.45 -14.73 2.41
CA PRO A 562 -30.42 -15.56 3.10
C PRO A 562 -30.00 -17.03 3.02
N LYS A 563 -30.32 -17.81 4.05
CA LYS A 563 -30.08 -19.25 4.03
C LYS A 563 -30.84 -19.89 2.86
N GLN A 564 -30.22 -20.89 2.24
CA GLN A 564 -30.86 -21.71 1.20
C GLN A 564 -32.21 -22.25 1.66
N GLU A 565 -33.22 -22.08 0.82
CA GLU A 565 -34.56 -22.62 1.07
C GLU A 565 -34.61 -24.11 0.74
N GLU A 566 -35.52 -24.85 1.39
CA GLU A 566 -35.80 -26.22 0.99
C GLU A 566 -36.60 -26.23 -0.31
N ILE A 567 -36.16 -27.02 -1.28
CA ILE A 567 -36.89 -27.18 -2.53
C ILE A 567 -38.30 -27.73 -2.24
N TYR A 568 -39.31 -27.18 -2.93
CA TYR A 568 -40.70 -27.60 -2.82
C TYR A 568 -40.88 -29.12 -2.87
N LYS A 569 -41.68 -29.65 -1.92
CA LYS A 569 -41.93 -31.10 -1.78
C LYS A 569 -42.40 -31.77 -3.08
N LEU A 570 -43.21 -31.08 -3.89
CA LEU A 570 -43.69 -31.62 -5.17
C LEU A 570 -42.56 -31.76 -6.21
N VAL A 571 -41.60 -30.85 -6.20
CA VAL A 571 -40.42 -30.93 -7.09
C VAL A 571 -39.54 -32.11 -6.68
N LYS A 572 -39.46 -32.43 -5.38
CA LYS A 572 -38.74 -33.63 -4.90
C LYS A 572 -39.28 -34.92 -5.51
N VAL A 573 -40.59 -35.01 -5.78
CA VAL A 573 -41.21 -36.17 -6.46
C VAL A 573 -40.78 -36.28 -7.91
N LEU A 574 -40.54 -35.15 -8.58
CA LEU A 574 -40.10 -35.10 -9.97
C LEU A 574 -38.59 -35.21 -10.15
N LEU A 575 -37.81 -34.99 -9.09
CA LEU A 575 -36.35 -34.98 -9.13
C LEU A 575 -35.74 -36.28 -9.70
N PRO A 576 -36.22 -37.50 -9.36
CA PRO A 576 -35.68 -38.73 -9.95
C PRO A 576 -35.92 -38.83 -11.46
N PHE A 577 -36.92 -38.10 -12.00
CA PHE A 577 -37.19 -38.00 -13.43
C PHE A 577 -36.38 -36.90 -14.14
N TYR A 578 -35.75 -35.99 -13.41
CA TYR A 578 -34.87 -34.96 -13.99
C TYR A 578 -33.44 -35.50 -14.16
N ASN A 579 -33.31 -36.63 -14.86
CA ASN A 579 -32.02 -37.27 -15.14
C ASN A 579 -32.05 -37.87 -16.55
N TRP A 580 -30.86 -38.17 -17.11
CA TRP A 580 -30.66 -38.80 -18.41
C TRP A 580 -31.42 -40.11 -18.61
N LEU A 581 -31.85 -40.74 -17.52
CA LEU A 581 -32.68 -41.96 -17.56
C LEU A 581 -34.07 -41.71 -18.16
N THR A 582 -34.69 -40.55 -17.94
CA THR A 582 -36.03 -40.24 -18.47
C THR A 582 -36.08 -40.19 -20.00
N PRO A 583 -35.20 -39.44 -20.70
CA PRO A 583 -35.17 -39.50 -22.16
C PRO A 583 -34.80 -40.90 -22.67
N MET A 584 -33.99 -41.68 -21.94
CA MET A 584 -33.73 -43.08 -22.30
C MET A 584 -34.99 -43.95 -22.21
N VAL A 585 -35.80 -43.82 -21.16
CA VAL A 585 -37.09 -44.54 -21.04
C VAL A 585 -38.02 -44.17 -22.20
N ILE A 586 -38.11 -42.87 -22.53
CA ILE A 586 -38.93 -42.40 -23.66
C ILE A 586 -38.40 -42.97 -24.97
N ALA A 587 -37.08 -43.01 -25.17
CA ALA A 587 -36.45 -43.57 -26.36
C ALA A 587 -36.73 -45.07 -26.47
N VAL A 588 -36.54 -45.86 -25.41
CA VAL A 588 -36.84 -47.30 -25.39
C VAL A 588 -38.34 -47.55 -25.65
N ALA A 589 -39.24 -46.81 -24.99
CA ALA A 589 -40.67 -46.90 -25.24
C ALA A 589 -41.03 -46.60 -26.71
N THR A 590 -40.37 -45.60 -27.29
CA THR A 590 -40.53 -45.23 -28.70
C THR A 590 -39.99 -46.31 -29.63
N CYS A 591 -38.82 -46.89 -29.35
CA CYS A 591 -38.25 -48.01 -30.11
C CYS A 591 -39.18 -49.24 -30.09
N ILE A 592 -39.78 -49.55 -28.94
CA ILE A 592 -40.74 -50.67 -28.82
C ILE A 592 -42.02 -50.35 -29.59
N TYR A 593 -42.52 -49.13 -29.50
CA TYR A 593 -43.67 -48.70 -30.30
C TYR A 593 -43.41 -48.78 -31.81
N LEU A 594 -42.25 -48.31 -32.25
CA LEU A 594 -41.83 -48.35 -33.65
C LEU A 594 -41.62 -49.78 -34.16
N THR A 595 -41.02 -50.66 -33.37
CA THR A 595 -40.87 -52.09 -33.73
C THR A 595 -42.22 -52.78 -33.85
N ILE A 596 -43.19 -52.51 -32.96
CA ILE A 596 -44.56 -53.04 -33.10
C ILE A 596 -45.24 -52.51 -34.39
N LYS A 597 -45.02 -51.23 -34.72
CA LYS A 597 -45.50 -50.66 -36.00
C LYS A 597 -44.81 -51.26 -37.21
N PHE A 598 -43.51 -51.53 -37.14
CA PHE A 598 -42.74 -52.13 -38.21
C PHE A 598 -43.18 -53.58 -38.46
N VAL A 599 -43.36 -54.38 -37.41
CA VAL A 599 -43.91 -55.74 -37.50
C VAL A 599 -45.32 -55.73 -38.09
N LYS A 600 -46.12 -54.68 -37.85
CA LYS A 600 -47.42 -54.52 -38.52
C LYS A 600 -47.29 -54.30 -40.03
N ILE A 601 -46.31 -53.51 -40.46
CA ILE A 601 -46.11 -53.17 -41.88
C ILE A 601 -45.59 -54.39 -42.66
N PHE A 602 -44.66 -55.15 -42.08
CA PHE A 602 -43.99 -56.27 -42.75
C PHE A 602 -44.58 -57.66 -42.43
N GLY A 603 -45.46 -57.77 -41.43
CA GLY A 603 -46.06 -59.04 -41.00
C GLY A 603 -47.15 -59.58 -41.94
N GLN A 604 -47.49 -60.86 -41.79
CA GLN A 604 -48.51 -61.54 -42.60
C GLN A 604 -49.88 -60.84 -42.53
N ARG A 605 -50.56 -60.73 -43.68
CA ARG A 605 -51.89 -60.09 -43.83
C ARG A 605 -52.90 -60.67 -42.82
N GLY A 606 -53.35 -59.84 -41.89
CA GLY A 606 -54.44 -60.19 -40.96
C GLY A 606 -54.26 -59.72 -39.51
N TYR A 607 -53.07 -59.24 -39.10
CA TYR A 607 -52.85 -58.76 -37.74
C TYR A 607 -53.39 -57.34 -37.52
N LYS A 608 -54.47 -57.20 -36.74
CA LYS A 608 -55.02 -55.90 -36.32
C LYS A 608 -54.33 -55.43 -35.03
N VAL A 609 -53.38 -54.50 -35.14
CA VAL A 609 -52.80 -53.81 -33.98
C VAL A 609 -53.88 -52.99 -33.27
N PRO A 610 -54.09 -53.17 -31.95
CA PRO A 610 -55.05 -52.37 -31.22
C PRO A 610 -54.69 -50.88 -31.29
N ARG A 611 -55.70 -50.04 -31.54
CA ARG A 611 -55.53 -48.58 -31.74
C ARG A 611 -54.90 -47.88 -30.52
N ARG A 612 -54.92 -48.53 -29.34
CA ARG A 612 -54.40 -48.05 -28.06
C ARG A 612 -53.04 -48.65 -27.66
N THR A 613 -52.25 -49.15 -28.62
CA THR A 613 -50.94 -49.78 -28.30
C THR A 613 -49.97 -48.85 -27.57
N ALA A 614 -49.87 -47.58 -27.96
CA ALA A 614 -49.02 -46.61 -27.27
C ALA A 614 -49.46 -46.40 -25.81
N PHE A 615 -50.78 -46.28 -25.58
CA PHE A 615 -51.36 -46.21 -24.25
C PHE A 615 -51.07 -47.49 -23.45
N GLY A 616 -51.13 -48.65 -24.08
CA GLY A 616 -50.76 -49.93 -23.45
C GLY A 616 -49.31 -50.01 -22.98
N ILE A 617 -48.35 -49.55 -23.81
CA ILE A 617 -46.92 -49.50 -23.44
C ILE A 617 -46.72 -48.59 -22.22
N PHE A 618 -47.42 -47.45 -22.19
CA PHE A 618 -47.38 -46.50 -21.09
C PHE A 618 -48.10 -47.00 -19.83
N SER A 619 -49.25 -47.67 -19.97
CA SER A 619 -49.94 -48.34 -18.86
C SER A 619 -49.07 -49.41 -18.22
N LEU A 620 -48.36 -50.20 -19.04
CA LEU A 620 -47.39 -51.18 -18.53
C LEU A 620 -46.24 -50.50 -17.79
N PHE A 621 -45.79 -49.32 -18.21
CA PHE A 621 -44.79 -48.53 -17.51
C PHE A 621 -45.26 -48.01 -16.15
N PHE A 622 -46.54 -47.73 -15.97
CA PHE A 622 -47.13 -47.41 -14.66
C PHE A 622 -47.56 -48.61 -13.82
N GLY A 623 -47.49 -49.82 -14.37
CA GLY A 623 -47.75 -51.05 -13.63
C GLY A 623 -49.19 -51.50 -13.69
N GLN A 624 -49.94 -50.91 -14.62
CA GLN A 624 -51.29 -51.37 -14.91
C GLN A 624 -51.24 -52.62 -15.77
N PHE A 625 -52.16 -53.54 -15.49
CA PHE A 625 -52.34 -54.73 -16.29
C PHE A 625 -52.80 -54.37 -17.71
N TYR A 626 -52.10 -54.88 -18.72
CA TYR A 626 -52.48 -54.69 -20.12
C TYR A 626 -52.39 -56.03 -20.86
N ASN A 627 -53.55 -56.56 -21.26
CA ASN A 627 -53.63 -57.85 -21.96
C ASN A 627 -53.25 -57.67 -23.43
N VAL A 628 -51.97 -57.89 -23.76
CA VAL A 628 -51.52 -58.02 -25.15
C VAL A 628 -51.35 -59.48 -25.49
N ASN A 629 -52.31 -60.03 -26.23
CA ASN A 629 -52.17 -61.36 -26.79
C ASN A 629 -51.78 -61.25 -28.27
N SER A 630 -50.47 -61.11 -28.55
CA SER A 630 -49.97 -61.11 -29.91
C SER A 630 -49.64 -62.53 -30.37
N LYS A 631 -49.96 -62.84 -31.64
CA LYS A 631 -49.55 -64.11 -32.27
C LYS A 631 -48.04 -64.18 -32.56
N TYR A 632 -47.35 -63.03 -32.57
CA TYR A 632 -45.93 -62.95 -32.88
C TYR A 632 -45.08 -63.09 -31.62
N TRP A 633 -44.28 -64.15 -31.56
CA TRP A 633 -43.37 -64.42 -30.44
C TRP A 633 -42.42 -63.26 -30.15
N TYR A 634 -41.90 -62.60 -31.19
CA TYR A 634 -40.98 -61.46 -31.06
C TYR A 634 -41.61 -60.26 -30.32
N ILE A 635 -42.87 -59.93 -30.61
CA ILE A 635 -43.60 -58.85 -29.91
C ILE A 635 -43.78 -59.23 -28.43
N ASN A 636 -44.13 -60.49 -28.15
CA ASN A 636 -44.29 -60.96 -26.78
C ASN A 636 -42.97 -60.90 -26.00
N THR A 637 -41.85 -61.32 -26.60
CA THR A 637 -40.51 -61.22 -25.99
C THR A 637 -40.13 -59.77 -25.70
N MET A 638 -40.34 -58.85 -26.65
CA MET A 638 -40.07 -57.42 -26.45
C MET A 638 -40.94 -56.80 -25.35
N LEU A 639 -42.20 -57.20 -25.25
CA LEU A 639 -43.09 -56.77 -24.16
C LEU A 639 -42.67 -57.33 -22.80
N ILE A 640 -42.18 -58.57 -22.74
CA ILE A 640 -41.62 -59.15 -21.50
C ILE A 640 -40.37 -58.39 -21.07
N LEU A 641 -39.45 -58.10 -22.01
CA LEU A 641 -38.26 -57.28 -21.74
C LEU A 641 -38.64 -55.86 -21.29
N TRP A 642 -39.68 -55.28 -21.89
CA TRP A 642 -40.22 -53.98 -21.47
C TRP A 642 -40.73 -54.03 -20.02
N VAL A 643 -41.47 -55.08 -19.66
CA VAL A 643 -41.98 -55.26 -18.29
C VAL A 643 -40.83 -55.39 -17.30
N TRP A 644 -39.80 -56.17 -17.61
CA TRP A 644 -38.59 -56.29 -16.80
C TRP A 644 -37.86 -54.94 -16.64
N PHE A 645 -37.68 -54.21 -17.73
CA PHE A 645 -37.09 -52.88 -17.70
C PHE A 645 -37.91 -51.90 -16.85
N CYS A 646 -39.25 -51.89 -17.02
CA CYS A 646 -40.15 -51.07 -16.23
C CYS A 646 -40.08 -51.39 -14.73
N MET A 647 -39.96 -52.68 -14.36
CA MET A 647 -39.81 -53.11 -12.98
C MET A 647 -38.51 -52.57 -12.37
N VAL A 648 -37.37 -52.73 -13.05
CA VAL A 648 -36.07 -52.21 -12.60
C VAL A 648 -36.10 -50.69 -12.47
N PHE A 649 -36.69 -50.00 -13.46
CA PHE A 649 -36.83 -48.55 -13.43
C PHE A 649 -37.67 -48.08 -12.25
N ARG A 650 -38.81 -48.72 -11.95
CA ARG A 650 -39.65 -48.33 -10.81
C ARG A 650 -38.96 -48.54 -9.47
N ILE A 651 -38.30 -49.68 -9.27
CA ILE A 651 -37.54 -49.94 -8.03
C ILE A 651 -36.45 -48.86 -7.85
N SER A 652 -35.77 -48.50 -8.93
CA SER A 652 -34.74 -47.44 -8.91
C SER A 652 -35.34 -46.05 -8.62
N TYR A 653 -36.49 -45.75 -9.20
CA TYR A 653 -37.24 -44.52 -8.94
C TYR A 653 -37.70 -44.44 -7.47
N GLU A 654 -38.32 -45.49 -6.96
CA GLU A 654 -38.80 -45.57 -5.58
C GLU A 654 -37.65 -45.42 -4.58
N GLY A 655 -36.52 -46.09 -4.82
CA GLY A 655 -35.32 -45.94 -3.99
C GLY A 655 -34.83 -44.49 -3.93
N ARG A 656 -34.68 -43.83 -5.09
CA ARG A 656 -34.27 -42.42 -5.16
C ARG A 656 -35.31 -41.46 -4.59
N LEU A 657 -36.59 -41.77 -4.73
CA LEU A 657 -37.67 -40.96 -4.16
C LEU A 657 -37.62 -41.02 -2.63
N VAL A 658 -37.47 -42.20 -2.04
CA VAL A 658 -37.35 -42.37 -0.58
C VAL A 658 -36.11 -41.62 -0.07
N GLU A 659 -34.97 -41.77 -0.75
CA GLU A 659 -33.74 -41.03 -0.44
C GLU A 659 -33.98 -39.50 -0.50
N GLY A 660 -34.57 -39.00 -1.59
CA GLY A 660 -34.85 -37.57 -1.77
C GLY A 660 -35.91 -37.00 -0.82
N LEU A 661 -36.83 -37.83 -0.30
CA LEU A 661 -37.81 -37.43 0.72
C LEU A 661 -37.20 -37.41 2.13
N HIS A 662 -36.23 -38.28 2.41
CA HIS A 662 -35.51 -38.31 3.68
C HIS A 662 -34.48 -37.18 3.81
N HIS A 663 -33.83 -36.81 2.70
CA HIS A 663 -32.87 -35.72 2.70
C HIS A 663 -33.53 -34.35 2.52
N VAL A 664 -33.08 -33.38 3.32
CA VAL A 664 -33.40 -31.98 3.10
C VAL A 664 -32.59 -31.50 1.90
N ILE A 665 -33.22 -31.50 0.73
CA ILE A 665 -32.64 -30.94 -0.49
C ILE A 665 -32.83 -29.42 -0.44
N LEU A 666 -31.71 -28.73 -0.28
CA LEU A 666 -31.63 -27.27 -0.31
C LEU A 666 -31.41 -26.78 -1.74
N GLU A 667 -31.75 -25.52 -2.00
CA GLU A 667 -31.31 -24.81 -3.20
C GLU A 667 -29.78 -24.87 -3.35
N PRO A 668 -29.23 -24.90 -4.58
CA PRO A 668 -27.78 -24.87 -4.78
C PRO A 668 -27.19 -23.60 -4.16
N PRO A 669 -26.01 -23.67 -3.52
CA PRO A 669 -25.39 -22.51 -2.90
C PRO A 669 -24.97 -21.53 -3.99
N VAL A 670 -25.34 -20.27 -3.81
CA VAL A 670 -24.75 -19.18 -4.59
C VAL A 670 -23.24 -19.14 -4.31
N GLU A 671 -22.42 -19.26 -5.35
CA GLU A 671 -20.96 -19.35 -5.20
C GLU A 671 -20.23 -18.05 -5.59
N THR A 672 -20.83 -17.24 -6.47
CA THR A 672 -20.19 -16.06 -7.04
C THR A 672 -20.95 -14.77 -6.72
N ILE A 673 -20.27 -13.62 -6.71
CA ILE A 673 -20.94 -12.31 -6.60
C ILE A 673 -22.00 -12.17 -7.69
N ASP A 674 -21.63 -12.45 -8.94
CA ASP A 674 -22.51 -12.12 -10.06
C ASP A 674 -23.81 -12.93 -9.99
N GLU A 675 -23.72 -14.17 -9.56
CA GLU A 675 -24.88 -15.00 -9.22
C GLU A 675 -25.66 -14.40 -8.04
N ALA A 676 -24.98 -14.01 -6.95
CA ALA A 676 -25.61 -13.39 -5.79
C ALA A 676 -26.41 -12.14 -6.17
N ILE A 677 -25.82 -11.26 -6.99
CA ILE A 677 -26.45 -10.03 -7.47
C ILE A 677 -27.68 -10.32 -8.32
N ASN A 678 -27.69 -11.39 -9.10
CA ASN A 678 -28.84 -11.77 -9.89
C ASN A 678 -30.00 -12.30 -9.03
N VAL A 679 -29.70 -12.96 -7.90
CA VAL A 679 -30.71 -13.50 -6.98
C VAL A 679 -31.28 -12.43 -6.04
N VAL A 680 -30.46 -11.47 -5.61
CA VAL A 680 -30.85 -10.45 -4.62
C VAL A 680 -31.54 -9.23 -5.23
N LYS A 681 -32.42 -8.61 -4.44
CA LYS A 681 -33.10 -7.37 -4.79
C LYS A 681 -32.12 -6.18 -4.81
N GLU A 682 -31.34 -6.05 -3.75
CA GLU A 682 -30.39 -4.96 -3.51
C GLU A 682 -29.21 -5.45 -2.65
N ALA A 683 -28.08 -4.78 -2.77
CA ALA A 683 -26.88 -5.01 -1.97
C ALA A 683 -26.74 -3.90 -0.94
N ARG A 684 -26.80 -4.24 0.35
CA ARG A 684 -26.72 -3.31 1.46
C ARG A 684 -25.31 -3.32 2.01
N ILE A 685 -24.63 -2.19 1.97
CA ILE A 685 -23.21 -2.09 2.33
C ILE A 685 -23.00 -0.86 3.19
N HIS A 686 -22.31 -1.04 4.32
CA HIS A 686 -21.92 0.10 5.14
C HIS A 686 -20.88 0.95 4.39
N PRO A 687 -20.96 2.30 4.38
CA PRO A 687 -20.07 3.17 3.61
C PRO A 687 -18.57 2.93 3.80
N THR A 688 -18.17 2.39 4.96
CA THR A 688 -16.76 2.03 5.22
C THR A 688 -16.24 0.91 4.30
N PHE A 689 -17.11 0.03 3.82
CA PHE A 689 -16.74 -1.04 2.90
C PHE A 689 -16.91 -0.66 1.42
N MET A 690 -17.55 0.48 1.12
CA MET A 690 -17.92 0.86 -0.25
C MET A 690 -16.70 0.96 -1.18
N GLU A 691 -15.55 1.42 -0.68
CA GLU A 691 -14.33 1.58 -1.48
C GLU A 691 -13.85 0.25 -2.08
N PHE A 692 -14.08 -0.88 -1.41
CA PHE A 692 -13.67 -2.21 -1.88
C PHE A 692 -14.59 -2.78 -2.97
N TYR A 693 -15.80 -2.26 -3.09
CA TYR A 693 -16.79 -2.70 -4.06
C TYR A 693 -17.01 -1.70 -5.21
N ARG A 694 -16.22 -0.62 -5.27
CA ARG A 694 -16.22 0.31 -6.41
C ARG A 694 -15.82 -0.40 -7.70
N ASN A 695 -16.50 -0.06 -8.78
CA ASN A 695 -16.35 -0.66 -10.11
C ASN A 695 -16.67 -2.17 -10.16
N THR A 696 -17.30 -2.74 -9.12
CA THR A 696 -17.77 -4.13 -9.13
C THR A 696 -19.23 -4.20 -9.56
N SER A 697 -19.72 -5.39 -9.88
CA SER A 697 -21.14 -5.59 -10.17
C SER A 697 -22.04 -5.20 -8.98
N VAL A 698 -21.53 -5.28 -7.75
CA VAL A 698 -22.26 -4.98 -6.51
C VAL A 698 -22.68 -3.51 -6.45
N GLU A 699 -21.83 -2.61 -6.94
CA GLU A 699 -22.07 -1.17 -6.96
C GLU A 699 -23.36 -0.80 -7.69
N LYS A 700 -23.77 -1.59 -8.70
CA LYS A 700 -24.99 -1.32 -9.50
C LYS A 700 -26.29 -1.46 -8.71
N LYS A 701 -26.29 -2.23 -7.62
CA LYS A 701 -27.45 -2.48 -6.75
C LYS A 701 -27.21 -1.99 -5.31
N LEU A 702 -26.22 -1.12 -5.12
CA LEU A 702 -25.74 -0.75 -3.81
C LEU A 702 -26.68 0.25 -3.11
N VAL A 703 -26.97 -0.03 -1.85
CA VAL A 703 -27.73 0.82 -0.93
C VAL A 703 -26.88 1.00 0.33
N ASP A 704 -26.59 2.25 0.67
CA ASP A 704 -25.83 2.57 1.87
C ASP A 704 -26.68 2.28 3.12
N ILE A 705 -26.07 1.63 4.12
CA ILE A 705 -26.70 1.38 5.42
C ILE A 705 -25.87 2.00 6.55
N THR A 706 -26.54 2.36 7.62
CA THR A 706 -25.91 2.82 8.88
C THR A 706 -25.65 1.65 9.83
N VAL A 707 -24.75 1.83 10.81
CA VAL A 707 -24.46 0.81 11.83
C VAL A 707 -25.72 0.33 12.59
N PRO A 708 -26.67 1.18 13.02
CA PRO A 708 -27.91 0.71 13.66
C PRO A 708 -28.79 -0.15 12.73
N GLU A 709 -28.80 0.14 11.43
CA GLU A 709 -29.57 -0.62 10.44
C GLU A 709 -28.94 -1.99 10.12
N LEU A 710 -27.65 -2.18 10.47
CA LEU A 710 -26.92 -3.41 10.21
C LEU A 710 -27.60 -4.62 10.85
N GLU A 711 -27.98 -4.50 12.13
CA GLU A 711 -28.66 -5.57 12.87
C GLU A 711 -30.03 -5.88 12.25
N THR A 712 -30.82 -4.84 11.93
CA THR A 712 -32.13 -5.02 11.29
C THR A 712 -32.03 -5.65 9.90
N THR A 713 -31.03 -5.27 9.11
CA THR A 713 -30.77 -5.84 7.79
C THR A 713 -30.33 -7.29 7.91
N PHE A 714 -29.51 -7.60 8.91
CA PHE A 714 -29.11 -8.97 9.18
C PHE A 714 -30.33 -9.83 9.54
N PHE A 715 -31.23 -9.35 10.41
CA PHE A 715 -32.45 -10.08 10.76
C PHE A 715 -33.41 -10.21 9.57
N ALA A 716 -33.49 -9.22 8.69
CA ALA A 716 -34.25 -9.31 7.46
C ALA A 716 -33.72 -10.45 6.57
N ILE A 717 -32.40 -10.54 6.37
CA ILE A 717 -31.75 -11.64 5.64
C ILE A 717 -32.03 -12.99 6.31
N ALA A 718 -31.92 -13.03 7.64
CA ALA A 718 -32.22 -14.22 8.43
C ALA A 718 -33.68 -14.70 8.28
N SER A 719 -34.61 -13.78 8.02
CA SER A 719 -36.02 -14.07 7.75
C SER A 719 -36.32 -14.51 6.31
N GLY A 720 -35.29 -14.56 5.45
CA GLY A 720 -35.41 -14.95 4.05
C GLY A 720 -35.50 -13.79 3.06
N GLU A 721 -35.35 -12.54 3.52
CA GLU A 721 -35.30 -11.41 2.59
C GLU A 721 -34.05 -11.48 1.71
N LYS A 722 -34.24 -11.27 0.41
CA LYS A 722 -33.19 -11.41 -0.60
C LYS A 722 -32.32 -10.17 -0.69
N TYR A 723 -31.59 -9.88 0.39
CA TYR A 723 -30.54 -8.86 0.43
C TYR A 723 -29.16 -9.50 0.44
N LEU A 724 -28.20 -8.78 -0.13
CA LEU A 724 -26.78 -9.09 -0.01
C LEU A 724 -26.16 -8.10 0.97
N LEU A 725 -25.62 -8.59 2.08
CA LEU A 725 -25.02 -7.74 3.11
C LEU A 725 -23.51 -7.94 3.19
N ALA A 726 -22.74 -6.87 3.00
CA ALA A 726 -21.30 -6.88 3.30
C ALA A 726 -21.08 -6.57 4.78
N ILE A 727 -20.46 -7.49 5.50
CA ILE A 727 -20.24 -7.39 6.95
C ILE A 727 -18.91 -8.04 7.34
N ASP A 728 -18.34 -7.63 8.47
CA ASP A 728 -17.20 -8.32 9.07
C ASP A 728 -17.56 -9.72 9.56
N MET A 729 -16.63 -10.66 9.39
CA MET A 729 -16.78 -12.07 9.76
C MET A 729 -17.07 -12.29 11.25
N GLU A 730 -16.46 -11.54 12.17
CA GLU A 730 -16.73 -11.74 13.60
C GLU A 730 -18.12 -11.23 13.97
N GLN A 731 -18.58 -10.13 13.37
CA GLN A 731 -19.96 -9.68 13.52
C GLN A 731 -20.92 -10.74 12.97
N ALA A 732 -20.70 -11.24 11.76
CA ALA A 732 -21.51 -12.32 11.20
C ALA A 732 -21.47 -13.59 12.07
N ARG A 733 -20.36 -13.88 12.76
CA ARG A 733 -20.26 -15.02 13.69
C ARG A 733 -21.19 -14.89 14.88
N VAL A 734 -21.36 -13.68 15.43
CA VAL A 734 -22.33 -13.40 16.50
C VAL A 734 -23.74 -13.78 16.03
N TYR A 735 -24.04 -13.61 14.75
CA TYR A 735 -25.36 -13.85 14.18
C TYR A 735 -25.48 -15.14 13.33
N LYS A 736 -24.43 -15.98 13.29
CA LYS A 736 -24.16 -17.04 12.27
C LYS A 736 -25.26 -18.08 12.01
N LYS A 737 -26.26 -18.21 12.87
CA LYS A 737 -27.18 -19.35 12.81
C LYS A 737 -28.22 -19.28 11.69
N THR A 738 -28.31 -18.16 10.96
CA THR A 738 -29.47 -17.90 10.08
C THR A 738 -29.15 -17.44 8.66
N VAL A 739 -27.88 -17.29 8.28
CA VAL A 739 -27.49 -16.73 6.96
C VAL A 739 -26.47 -17.62 6.24
N GLN A 740 -26.47 -17.57 4.92
CA GLN A 740 -25.43 -18.16 4.07
C GLN A 740 -24.27 -17.16 3.92
N ILE A 741 -23.03 -17.65 4.03
CA ILE A 741 -21.81 -16.84 3.82
C ILE A 741 -21.20 -17.21 2.48
N LEU A 742 -20.84 -16.21 1.66
CA LEU A 742 -20.17 -16.43 0.38
C LEU A 742 -18.67 -16.66 0.60
N GLU A 743 -18.21 -17.91 0.52
CA GLU A 743 -16.83 -18.29 0.87
C GLU A 743 -15.75 -17.77 -0.10
N LYS A 744 -16.07 -17.62 -1.39
CA LYS A 744 -15.08 -17.30 -2.43
C LYS A 744 -14.57 -15.85 -2.40
N GLN A 745 -15.10 -15.01 -1.53
CA GLN A 745 -14.71 -13.60 -1.46
C GLN A 745 -14.60 -13.09 -0.04
N ILE A 746 -13.55 -13.55 0.59
CA ILE A 746 -13.09 -13.02 1.85
C ILE A 746 -12.01 -11.99 1.52
N VAL A 747 -12.30 -10.71 1.77
CA VAL A 747 -11.28 -9.65 1.66
C VAL A 747 -10.72 -9.44 3.05
N ASP A 748 -9.46 -9.83 3.24
CA ASP A 748 -8.73 -9.58 4.48
C ASP A 748 -8.12 -8.19 4.41
N ILE A 749 -8.51 -7.31 5.34
CA ILE A 749 -8.10 -5.90 5.34
C ILE A 749 -7.54 -5.54 6.71
N PRO A 750 -6.41 -4.82 6.76
CA PRO A 750 -5.91 -4.31 8.03
C PRO A 750 -6.92 -3.38 8.71
N ALA A 751 -7.19 -3.66 9.99
CA ALA A 751 -7.89 -2.75 10.87
C ALA A 751 -6.97 -2.24 11.97
N ASN A 752 -7.08 -0.95 12.25
CA ASN A 752 -6.18 -0.22 13.13
C ASN A 752 -6.99 0.71 14.02
N ILE A 753 -6.47 1.01 15.21
CA ILE A 753 -7.02 2.07 16.03
C ILE A 753 -6.50 3.39 15.49
N TYR A 754 -7.41 4.34 15.31
CA TYR A 754 -7.07 5.66 14.80
C TYR A 754 -6.82 6.61 15.96
N LEU A 755 -5.73 7.35 15.86
CA LEU A 755 -5.23 8.30 16.84
C LEU A 755 -5.27 9.72 16.29
N ARG A 756 -5.44 10.68 17.19
CA ARG A 756 -5.54 12.10 16.85
C ARG A 756 -4.33 12.56 16.04
N PRO A 757 -4.55 13.27 14.91
CA PRO A 757 -3.44 13.78 14.12
C PRO A 757 -2.55 14.68 14.99
N ARG A 758 -1.25 14.54 14.80
CA ARG A 758 -0.17 15.26 15.50
C ARG A 758 -0.15 15.05 17.02
N TRP A 759 -0.88 14.08 17.57
CA TRP A 759 -0.86 13.83 19.00
C TRP A 759 0.53 13.34 19.45
N PRO A 760 1.25 14.09 20.31
CA PRO A 760 2.65 13.78 20.66
C PRO A 760 2.83 12.41 21.33
N ALA A 761 1.85 12.00 22.15
CA ALA A 761 1.90 10.71 22.82
C ALA A 761 1.56 9.52 21.91
N ALA A 762 1.08 9.75 20.68
CA ALA A 762 0.72 8.68 19.76
C ALA A 762 1.90 7.74 19.47
N LYS A 763 3.13 8.25 19.36
CA LYS A 763 4.31 7.40 19.14
C LYS A 763 4.50 6.36 20.24
N LEU A 764 4.23 6.73 21.49
CA LEU A 764 4.33 5.81 22.61
C LEU A 764 3.11 4.88 22.66
N ALA A 765 1.90 5.41 22.47
CA ALA A 765 0.70 4.58 22.39
C ALA A 765 0.87 3.49 21.32
N ILE A 766 1.30 3.86 20.10
CA ILE A 766 1.61 2.94 19.00
C ILE A 766 2.64 1.88 19.41
N LYS A 767 3.62 2.23 20.24
CA LYS A 767 4.61 1.27 20.75
C LYS A 767 3.98 0.27 21.74
N GLU A 768 3.09 0.72 22.61
CA GLU A 768 2.35 -0.16 23.54
C GLU A 768 1.36 -1.08 22.81
N PHE A 769 0.89 -0.68 21.63
CA PHE A 769 0.09 -1.53 20.74
C PHE A 769 0.88 -2.67 20.08
N LYS A 770 2.22 -2.66 20.13
CA LYS A 770 3.11 -3.66 19.53
C LYS A 770 3.64 -4.62 20.59
#